data_AF-A0A495S5P0-F1
#
_entry.id   AF-A0A495S5P0-F1
#
_cell.length_a   1.000
_cell.length_b   1.000
_cell.length_c   1.000
_cell.angle_alpha   90.00
_cell.angle_beta   90.00
_cell.angle_gamma   90.00
#
_symmetry.space_group_name_H-M   'P 1'
#
loop_
_entity.id
_entity.type
_entity.pdbx_description
1 polymer ?
#
loop_
_entity_poly.entity_id
_entity_poly.type
_entity_poly.pdbx_seq_one_letter_code
_entity_poly.pdbx_strand_id
1 'polypeptide(L)'
;MKAFFKATSKPTIAGLLTEFFGEAQSWRETNDNLEPLVELVRLIRPLKIKNVKTVDLQEIITFLKENYSCRKQFSIYLKEILKERKFNKILSDAAILQDVDFIFEVKKRIFAKFLPYQPQKDTLEYILNQVFYLANDGIWINRIPLNQLAELYDLLKFKSIYDSTEPNSVLSELLVAMHLITQRISGRAMETDVIKMVPEFDDLESPFSAFEKELFLIEERIRSSDRHYISSDDLSYGQLLVLHKQCVEFVDKAFHNSSKYGISLRVNQNLLKIRQQLERLKFLISLLTVDKEKCKKINGIVLALRLIKFNCYKNNVRKFIGESTQLISYEITQHTAKTGEQYITESQKEYYKMFKTAIGGGFIVGILCVIKVLLSKVETSFFGHAFLYSMNYAFGFIAIYLLGFTLATKQPAMTASALIKALEEGVLKKGKDTEKYKAFAILFARVFRSQFIAFVGNVIMAFPVSLLGIWLIDHFLHYNIAATKWESLLIDLSPIHSLAIFHAAIAGVFLFLSGIISGSVANRDKHNQVYFRITEHPFLKRNLGKIKTLKLAKLYEKRWAGIISNFWFGIFMGSTASIGLFLGLNLDIRHITFGSGNLALALYGANYEVSDAMLFWGIFGIGIIGLVNFMVSFSLSMGLAFRSRAISLFELRFVTVSIWNHFKSSPISFFFPTEKKGKSVVVENYLHVEDSK
;
A
#
# COMPACT_ATOMS: atom_id res chain seq x y z
N MET A 1 0.54 -16.52 -58.87
CA MET A 1 -0.33 -17.59 -58.33
C MET A 1 -0.97 -17.05 -57.06
N LYS A 2 -2.19 -16.48 -57.16
CA LYS A 2 -2.93 -15.86 -56.05
C LYS A 2 -3.48 -16.98 -55.16
N ALA A 3 -2.83 -17.25 -54.02
CA ALA A 3 -3.39 -18.12 -53.01
C ALA A 3 -4.59 -17.41 -52.36
N PHE A 4 -5.76 -18.02 -52.52
CA PHE A 4 -7.02 -17.63 -51.92
C PHE A 4 -6.88 -17.50 -50.40
N PHE A 5 -6.95 -16.28 -49.86
CA PHE A 5 -7.48 -16.09 -48.52
C PHE A 5 -8.97 -16.40 -48.57
N LYS A 6 -9.32 -17.67 -48.37
CA LYS A 6 -10.69 -18.09 -48.11
C LYS A 6 -11.08 -17.43 -46.79
N ALA A 7 -11.96 -16.43 -46.84
CA ALA A 7 -12.54 -15.85 -45.65
C ALA A 7 -13.30 -16.96 -44.90
N THR A 8 -12.70 -17.53 -43.87
CA THR A 8 -13.38 -18.46 -42.97
C THR A 8 -14.46 -17.65 -42.24
N SER A 9 -15.71 -18.09 -42.37
CA SER A 9 -16.83 -17.56 -41.58
C SER A 9 -16.44 -17.55 -40.10
N LYS A 10 -16.78 -16.49 -39.36
CA LYS A 10 -16.57 -16.47 -37.91
C LYS A 10 -17.15 -17.76 -37.30
N PRO A 11 -16.37 -18.53 -36.52
CA PRO A 11 -16.87 -19.76 -35.94
C PRO A 11 -18.07 -19.46 -35.03
N THR A 12 -19.19 -20.13 -35.27
CA THR A 12 -20.37 -20.08 -34.42
C THR A 12 -20.27 -21.15 -33.34
N ILE A 13 -20.94 -20.94 -32.22
CA ILE A 13 -20.91 -21.90 -31.11
C ILE A 13 -21.48 -23.26 -31.55
N ALA A 14 -22.60 -23.25 -32.29
CA ALA A 14 -23.20 -24.45 -32.87
C ALA A 14 -22.26 -25.16 -33.85
N GLY A 15 -21.53 -24.41 -34.69
CA GLY A 15 -20.54 -24.97 -35.62
C GLY A 15 -19.42 -25.70 -34.88
N LEU A 16 -18.86 -25.05 -33.86
CA LEU A 16 -17.78 -25.62 -33.04
C LEU A 16 -18.22 -26.88 -32.26
N LEU A 17 -19.42 -26.85 -31.66
CA LEU A 17 -19.95 -28.01 -30.94
C LEU A 17 -20.23 -29.20 -31.88
N THR A 18 -20.68 -28.94 -33.10
CA THR A 18 -20.89 -29.98 -34.12
C THR A 18 -19.57 -30.55 -34.63
N GLU A 19 -18.59 -29.70 -34.88
CA GLU A 19 -17.28 -30.08 -35.38
C GLU A 19 -16.55 -31.01 -34.40
N PHE A 20 -16.48 -30.62 -33.12
CA PHE A 20 -15.79 -31.41 -32.11
C PHE A 20 -16.61 -32.59 -31.62
N PHE A 21 -17.89 -32.37 -31.26
CA PHE A 21 -18.70 -33.35 -30.54
C PHE A 21 -19.78 -34.03 -31.39
N GLY A 22 -19.81 -33.76 -32.69
CA GLY A 22 -20.68 -34.46 -33.65
C GLY A 22 -20.29 -35.92 -33.87
N GLU A 23 -20.82 -36.52 -34.94
CA GLU A 23 -20.62 -37.96 -35.22
C GLU A 23 -19.16 -38.36 -35.40
N ALA A 24 -18.35 -37.46 -35.99
CA ALA A 24 -16.93 -37.67 -36.21
C ALA A 24 -16.09 -37.70 -34.92
N GLN A 25 -16.60 -37.18 -33.79
CA GLN A 25 -15.93 -37.18 -32.48
C GLN A 25 -14.47 -36.68 -32.53
N SER A 26 -14.20 -35.65 -33.34
CA SER A 26 -12.85 -35.15 -33.61
C SER A 26 -12.08 -34.71 -32.34
N TRP A 27 -12.79 -34.41 -31.24
CA TRP A 27 -12.18 -34.15 -29.92
C TRP A 27 -11.31 -35.31 -29.39
N ARG A 28 -11.48 -36.54 -29.89
CA ARG A 28 -10.64 -37.69 -29.54
C ARG A 28 -9.34 -37.76 -30.33
N GLU A 29 -9.30 -37.10 -31.49
CA GLU A 29 -8.17 -37.11 -32.43
C GLU A 29 -7.31 -35.84 -32.30
N THR A 30 -7.79 -34.81 -31.61
CA THR A 30 -7.03 -33.59 -31.33
C THR A 30 -5.80 -33.85 -30.47
N ASN A 31 -4.65 -33.32 -30.91
CA ASN A 31 -3.38 -33.39 -30.18
C ASN A 31 -3.42 -32.62 -28.83
N ASP A 32 -4.23 -31.56 -28.74
CA ASP A 32 -4.52 -30.86 -27.49
C ASP A 32 -5.96 -31.11 -27.05
N ASN A 33 -6.14 -31.94 -26.02
CA ASN A 33 -7.46 -32.28 -25.51
C ASN A 33 -8.21 -31.08 -24.89
N LEU A 34 -7.55 -29.96 -24.60
CA LEU A 34 -8.20 -28.76 -24.05
C LEU A 34 -8.67 -27.78 -25.12
N GLU A 35 -8.22 -27.93 -26.37
CA GLU A 35 -8.54 -27.02 -27.48
C GLU A 35 -10.05 -26.76 -27.66
N PRO A 36 -10.93 -27.79 -27.65
CA PRO A 36 -12.38 -27.56 -27.80
C PRO A 36 -12.95 -26.66 -26.71
N LEU A 37 -12.49 -26.81 -25.46
CA LEU A 37 -12.96 -26.02 -24.32
C LEU A 37 -12.40 -24.59 -24.33
N VAL A 38 -11.15 -24.41 -24.76
CA VAL A 38 -10.51 -23.10 -24.90
C VAL A 38 -11.24 -22.25 -25.95
N GLU A 39 -11.54 -22.82 -27.12
CA GLU A 39 -12.24 -22.11 -28.18
C GLU A 39 -13.71 -21.83 -27.83
N LEU A 40 -14.40 -22.76 -27.16
CA LEU A 40 -15.76 -22.52 -26.66
C LEU A 40 -15.79 -21.33 -25.68
N VAL A 41 -14.88 -21.29 -24.70
CA VAL A 41 -14.81 -20.18 -23.73
C VAL A 41 -14.40 -18.87 -24.42
N ARG A 42 -13.56 -18.92 -25.45
CA ARG A 42 -13.19 -17.75 -26.26
C ARG A 42 -14.40 -17.14 -26.97
N LEU A 43 -15.33 -17.95 -27.47
CA LEU A 43 -16.56 -17.48 -28.11
C LEU A 43 -17.55 -16.86 -27.12
N ILE A 44 -17.66 -17.42 -25.90
CA ILE A 44 -18.54 -16.90 -24.84
C ILE A 44 -17.99 -15.59 -24.24
N ARG A 45 -16.66 -15.44 -24.20
CA ARG A 45 -15.98 -14.33 -23.55
C ARG A 45 -16.37 -12.97 -24.16
N PRO A 46 -16.94 -12.02 -23.39
CA PRO A 46 -17.29 -10.71 -23.92
C PRO A 46 -16.07 -9.84 -24.24
N LEU A 47 -16.10 -9.13 -25.38
CA LEU A 47 -15.02 -8.20 -25.79
C LEU A 47 -14.88 -6.99 -24.83
N LYS A 48 -15.98 -6.50 -24.24
CA LYS A 48 -15.99 -5.32 -23.35
C LYS A 48 -16.60 -5.63 -21.98
N ILE A 49 -15.83 -6.26 -21.11
CA ILE A 49 -16.28 -6.72 -19.77
C ILE A 49 -16.87 -5.58 -18.92
N LYS A 50 -16.40 -4.33 -18.98
CA LYS A 50 -16.89 -3.29 -18.06
C LYS A 50 -18.39 -2.94 -18.20
N ASN A 51 -18.98 -3.12 -19.38
CA ASN A 51 -20.35 -2.66 -19.67
C ASN A 51 -21.39 -3.79 -19.72
N VAL A 52 -20.96 -5.05 -19.60
CA VAL A 52 -21.84 -6.22 -19.72
C VAL A 52 -22.57 -6.43 -18.39
N LYS A 53 -23.91 -6.48 -18.39
CA LYS A 53 -24.68 -6.79 -17.18
C LYS A 53 -24.83 -8.30 -16.98
N THR A 54 -25.12 -9.02 -18.05
CA THR A 54 -25.38 -10.47 -18.05
C THR A 54 -24.63 -11.13 -19.21
N VAL A 55 -24.18 -12.37 -19.01
CA VAL A 55 -23.65 -13.23 -20.08
C VAL A 55 -24.62 -14.39 -20.25
N ASP A 56 -25.17 -14.53 -21.45
CA ASP A 56 -26.24 -15.49 -21.74
C ASP A 56 -25.67 -16.78 -22.35
N LEU A 57 -26.05 -17.93 -21.79
CA LEU A 57 -25.71 -19.27 -22.30
C LEU A 57 -26.87 -19.96 -23.01
N GLN A 58 -27.99 -19.27 -23.23
CA GLN A 58 -29.21 -19.88 -23.78
C GLN A 58 -29.01 -20.52 -25.17
N GLU A 59 -28.16 -19.94 -26.01
CA GLU A 59 -27.82 -20.49 -27.32
C GLU A 59 -27.20 -21.90 -27.20
N ILE A 60 -26.24 -22.07 -26.29
CA ILE A 60 -25.59 -23.36 -26.01
C ILE A 60 -26.59 -24.36 -25.44
N ILE A 61 -27.38 -23.91 -24.46
CA ILE A 61 -28.37 -24.77 -23.79
C ILE A 61 -29.40 -25.30 -24.80
N THR A 62 -29.90 -24.43 -25.68
CA THR A 62 -30.88 -24.79 -26.70
C THR A 62 -30.27 -25.77 -27.70
N PHE A 63 -29.06 -25.49 -28.19
CA PHE A 63 -28.34 -26.40 -29.08
C PHE A 63 -28.14 -27.80 -28.47
N LEU A 64 -27.72 -27.88 -27.20
CA LEU A 64 -27.50 -29.16 -26.51
C LEU A 64 -28.81 -29.92 -26.23
N LYS A 65 -29.94 -29.23 -26.11
CA LYS A 65 -31.27 -29.88 -25.99
C LYS A 65 -31.68 -30.54 -27.30
N GLU A 66 -31.47 -29.85 -28.41
CA GLU A 66 -31.85 -30.30 -29.75
C GLU A 66 -30.91 -31.41 -30.27
N ASN A 67 -29.62 -31.36 -29.93
CA ASN A 67 -28.60 -32.26 -30.46
C ASN A 67 -28.13 -33.29 -29.42
N TYR A 68 -28.88 -34.40 -29.27
CA TYR A 68 -28.61 -35.44 -28.27
C TYR A 68 -27.20 -36.04 -28.36
N SER A 69 -26.75 -36.36 -29.59
CA SER A 69 -25.43 -36.99 -29.82
C SER A 69 -24.29 -36.06 -29.36
N CYS A 70 -24.33 -34.79 -29.80
CA CYS A 70 -23.38 -33.77 -29.38
C CYS A 70 -23.35 -33.58 -27.86
N ARG A 71 -24.53 -33.49 -27.23
CA ARG A 71 -24.63 -33.39 -25.77
C ARG A 71 -23.99 -34.57 -25.05
N LYS A 72 -24.21 -35.79 -25.53
CA LYS A 72 -23.63 -36.99 -24.92
C LYS A 72 -22.11 -36.96 -25.02
N GLN A 73 -21.56 -36.65 -26.19
CA GLN A 73 -20.11 -36.58 -26.41
C GLN A 73 -19.46 -35.46 -25.60
N PHE A 74 -20.07 -34.27 -25.58
CA PHE A 74 -19.59 -33.15 -24.78
C PHE A 74 -19.61 -33.45 -23.26
N SER A 75 -20.64 -34.15 -22.78
CA SER A 75 -20.70 -34.62 -21.37
C SER A 75 -19.57 -35.62 -21.05
N ILE A 76 -19.30 -36.57 -21.94
CA ILE A 76 -18.21 -37.55 -21.77
C ILE A 76 -16.87 -36.83 -21.73
N TYR A 77 -16.59 -35.97 -22.70
CA TYR A 77 -15.40 -35.15 -22.79
C TYR A 77 -15.11 -34.35 -21.52
N LEU A 78 -16.11 -33.59 -21.02
CA LEU A 78 -15.93 -32.80 -19.80
C LEU A 78 -15.67 -33.68 -18.58
N LYS A 79 -16.35 -34.82 -18.47
CA LYS A 79 -16.12 -35.78 -17.38
C LYS A 79 -14.72 -36.39 -17.44
N GLU A 80 -14.22 -36.73 -18.62
CA GLU A 80 -12.87 -37.27 -18.80
C GLU A 80 -11.78 -36.25 -18.46
N ILE A 81 -11.95 -34.99 -18.87
CA ILE A 81 -10.99 -33.93 -18.55
C ILE A 81 -10.93 -33.65 -17.05
N LEU A 82 -12.07 -33.68 -16.37
CA LEU A 82 -12.19 -33.37 -14.95
C LEU A 82 -11.93 -34.57 -14.02
N LYS A 83 -11.91 -35.79 -14.56
CA LYS A 83 -11.75 -37.02 -13.77
C LYS A 83 -10.41 -37.05 -13.03
N GLU A 84 -10.45 -37.37 -11.74
CA GLU A 84 -9.28 -37.58 -10.86
C GLU A 84 -8.26 -36.43 -10.84
N ARG A 85 -8.70 -35.21 -11.19
CA ARG A 85 -7.86 -34.02 -11.14
C ARG A 85 -7.79 -33.48 -9.72
N LYS A 86 -6.58 -33.35 -9.19
CA LYS A 86 -6.34 -32.71 -7.89
C LYS A 86 -6.62 -31.20 -7.98
N PHE A 87 -7.31 -30.65 -6.98
CA PHE A 87 -7.63 -29.22 -6.90
C PHE A 87 -7.61 -28.64 -5.49
N ASN A 88 -7.29 -29.44 -4.47
CA ASN A 88 -7.08 -29.02 -3.09
C ASN A 88 -6.13 -27.80 -2.98
N LYS A 89 -5.06 -27.75 -3.78
CA LYS A 89 -4.11 -26.62 -3.84
C LYS A 89 -4.74 -25.33 -4.36
N ILE A 90 -5.71 -25.40 -5.28
CA ILE A 90 -6.43 -24.20 -5.74
C ILE A 90 -7.26 -23.64 -4.59
N LEU A 91 -7.91 -24.54 -3.84
CA LEU A 91 -8.67 -24.15 -2.67
C LEU A 91 -7.77 -23.63 -1.55
N SER A 92 -6.63 -24.24 -1.26
CA SER A 92 -5.79 -23.82 -0.12
C SER A 92 -4.81 -22.67 -0.44
N ASP A 93 -4.31 -22.56 -1.68
CA ASP A 93 -3.19 -21.70 -2.05
C ASP A 93 -3.55 -20.59 -3.06
N ALA A 94 -4.49 -20.83 -3.98
CA ALA A 94 -4.70 -19.89 -5.09
C ALA A 94 -5.25 -18.54 -4.60
N ALA A 95 -4.65 -17.45 -5.10
CA ALA A 95 -4.95 -16.08 -4.68
C ALA A 95 -4.81 -15.80 -3.18
N ILE A 96 -4.15 -16.69 -2.43
CA ILE A 96 -3.72 -16.46 -1.06
C ILE A 96 -2.25 -16.09 -1.06
N LEU A 97 -1.90 -15.28 -0.08
CA LEU A 97 -0.54 -14.96 0.28
C LEU A 97 0.28 -16.23 0.62
N GLN A 98 1.25 -16.60 -0.22
CA GLN A 98 2.06 -17.80 -0.02
C GLN A 98 3.22 -17.52 0.94
N ASP A 99 4.05 -16.52 0.62
CA ASP A 99 5.24 -16.18 1.40
C ASP A 99 5.02 -15.02 2.37
N VAL A 100 5.73 -15.04 3.49
CA VAL A 100 5.69 -13.94 4.49
C VAL A 100 6.48 -12.74 3.97
N ASP A 101 7.43 -12.98 3.07
CA ASP A 101 8.26 -11.96 2.46
C ASP A 101 7.53 -11.24 1.33
N PHE A 102 7.01 -10.06 1.68
CA PHE A 102 6.28 -9.17 0.78
C PHE A 102 7.03 -8.91 -0.54
N ILE A 103 8.33 -8.60 -0.49
CA ILE A 103 9.13 -8.27 -1.68
C ILE A 103 9.26 -9.46 -2.60
N PHE A 104 9.48 -10.66 -2.04
CA PHE A 104 9.53 -11.89 -2.81
C PHE A 104 8.20 -12.15 -3.54
N GLU A 105 7.08 -12.00 -2.84
CA GLU A 105 5.74 -12.20 -3.40
C GLU A 105 5.41 -11.16 -4.49
N VAL A 106 5.77 -9.88 -4.30
CA VAL A 106 5.62 -8.83 -5.32
C VAL A 106 6.44 -9.20 -6.56
N LYS A 107 7.72 -9.56 -6.37
CA LYS A 107 8.62 -9.97 -7.45
C LYS A 107 8.03 -11.17 -8.21
N LYS A 108 7.66 -12.24 -7.49
CA LYS A 108 7.05 -13.46 -8.04
C LYS A 108 5.83 -13.16 -8.90
N ARG A 109 4.88 -12.35 -8.41
CA ARG A 109 3.65 -12.00 -9.15
C ARG A 109 3.92 -11.08 -10.34
N ILE A 110 4.95 -10.22 -10.30
CA ILE A 110 5.38 -9.42 -11.46
C ILE A 110 6.00 -10.32 -12.52
N PHE A 111 6.93 -11.20 -12.14
CA PHE A 111 7.52 -12.17 -13.07
C PHE A 111 6.48 -13.10 -13.68
N ALA A 112 5.47 -13.52 -12.91
CA ALA A 112 4.36 -14.34 -13.40
C ALA A 112 3.50 -13.66 -14.48
N LYS A 113 3.63 -12.33 -14.70
CA LYS A 113 3.01 -11.65 -15.85
C LYS A 113 3.80 -11.86 -17.15
N PHE A 114 5.11 -12.05 -17.06
CA PHE A 114 5.98 -12.30 -18.21
C PHE A 114 6.10 -13.79 -18.50
N LEU A 115 6.26 -14.60 -17.45
CA LEU A 115 6.35 -16.05 -17.52
C LEU A 115 5.40 -16.67 -16.47
N PRO A 116 4.12 -16.92 -16.84
CA PRO A 116 3.15 -17.50 -15.92
C PRO A 116 3.59 -18.87 -15.41
N TYR A 117 3.36 -19.13 -14.12
CA TYR A 117 3.53 -20.46 -13.54
C TYR A 117 2.57 -21.46 -14.21
N GLN A 118 3.12 -22.59 -14.67
CA GLN A 118 2.34 -23.69 -15.23
C GLN A 118 2.30 -24.87 -14.25
N PRO A 119 1.12 -25.21 -13.70
CA PRO A 119 0.91 -26.38 -12.86
C PRO A 119 1.15 -27.69 -13.61
N GLN A 120 1.23 -28.79 -12.85
CA GLN A 120 1.30 -30.14 -13.44
C GLN A 120 0.01 -30.44 -14.23
N LYS A 121 0.16 -31.13 -15.38
CA LYS A 121 -0.93 -31.42 -16.33
C LYS A 121 -2.08 -32.25 -15.73
N ASP A 122 -1.83 -32.96 -14.64
CA ASP A 122 -2.81 -33.77 -13.91
C ASP A 122 -3.68 -32.97 -12.94
N THR A 123 -3.44 -31.67 -12.78
CA THR A 123 -4.19 -30.81 -11.87
C THR A 123 -5.33 -30.06 -12.55
N LEU A 124 -6.38 -29.74 -11.79
CA LEU A 124 -7.44 -28.85 -12.28
C LEU A 124 -6.90 -27.44 -12.57
N GLU A 125 -5.84 -27.03 -11.87
CA GLU A 125 -5.25 -25.70 -12.03
C GLU A 125 -4.66 -25.52 -13.42
N TYR A 126 -4.06 -26.57 -13.97
CA TYR A 126 -3.58 -26.57 -15.36
C TYR A 126 -4.72 -26.29 -16.33
N ILE A 127 -5.84 -27.01 -16.21
CA ILE A 127 -7.03 -26.83 -17.08
C ILE A 127 -7.56 -25.41 -16.96
N LEU A 128 -7.75 -24.92 -15.73
CA LEU A 128 -8.25 -23.56 -15.51
C LEU A 128 -7.31 -22.48 -16.05
N ASN A 129 -5.99 -22.71 -16.06
CA ASN A 129 -5.03 -21.77 -16.64
C ASN A 129 -5.09 -21.71 -18.15
N GLN A 130 -5.32 -22.84 -18.83
CA GLN A 130 -5.44 -22.85 -20.28
C GLN A 130 -6.78 -22.25 -20.72
N VAL A 131 -7.87 -22.63 -20.05
CA VAL A 131 -9.24 -22.22 -20.43
C VAL A 131 -9.55 -20.78 -20.00
N PHE A 132 -9.24 -20.43 -18.75
CA PHE A 132 -9.53 -19.12 -18.14
C PHE A 132 -8.25 -18.32 -17.88
N TYR A 133 -7.49 -18.08 -18.94
CA TYR A 133 -6.16 -17.47 -18.86
C TYR A 133 -6.18 -15.96 -18.53
N LEU A 134 -7.31 -15.26 -18.66
CA LEU A 134 -7.40 -13.82 -18.36
C LEU A 134 -7.85 -13.57 -16.92
N ALA A 135 -7.17 -12.66 -16.22
CA ALA A 135 -7.52 -12.26 -14.86
C ALA A 135 -8.97 -11.73 -14.69
N ASN A 136 -9.56 -11.23 -15.79
CA ASN A 136 -10.93 -10.71 -15.81
C ASN A 136 -11.99 -11.79 -16.09
N ASP A 137 -11.59 -13.05 -16.36
CA ASP A 137 -12.55 -14.10 -16.71
C ASP A 137 -13.53 -14.40 -15.58
N GLY A 138 -13.03 -14.39 -14.33
CA GLY A 138 -13.88 -14.51 -13.15
C GLY A 138 -14.95 -13.41 -13.03
N ILE A 139 -14.81 -12.25 -13.69
CA ILE A 139 -15.81 -11.17 -13.61
C ILE A 139 -17.04 -11.50 -14.47
N TRP A 140 -16.84 -11.92 -15.72
CA TRP A 140 -17.96 -12.18 -16.63
C TRP A 140 -18.65 -13.52 -16.34
N ILE A 141 -17.91 -14.51 -15.86
CA ILE A 141 -18.47 -15.82 -15.46
C ILE A 141 -19.47 -15.65 -14.31
N ASN A 142 -19.18 -14.76 -13.36
CA ASN A 142 -20.12 -14.42 -12.28
C ASN A 142 -21.35 -13.62 -12.76
N ARG A 143 -21.45 -13.26 -14.05
CA ARG A 143 -22.62 -12.61 -14.64
C ARG A 143 -23.49 -13.58 -15.45
N ILE A 144 -23.14 -14.86 -15.46
CA ILE A 144 -23.99 -15.91 -16.02
C ILE A 144 -25.12 -16.19 -15.03
N PRO A 145 -26.39 -16.19 -15.47
CA PRO A 145 -27.52 -16.53 -14.63
C PRO A 145 -27.41 -17.94 -14.00
N LEU A 146 -27.67 -18.06 -12.70
CA LEU A 146 -27.54 -19.33 -11.97
C LEU A 146 -28.48 -20.42 -12.51
N ASN A 147 -29.67 -20.05 -12.98
CA ASN A 147 -30.63 -20.96 -13.61
C ASN A 147 -30.07 -21.62 -14.87
N GLN A 148 -29.33 -20.87 -15.71
CA GLN A 148 -28.70 -21.42 -16.92
C GLN A 148 -27.57 -22.39 -16.59
N LEU A 149 -26.76 -22.07 -15.57
CA LEU A 149 -25.74 -23.00 -15.07
C LEU A 149 -26.37 -24.27 -14.48
N ALA A 150 -27.48 -24.12 -13.76
CA ALA A 150 -28.22 -25.25 -13.18
C ALA A 150 -28.84 -26.16 -14.25
N GLU A 151 -29.28 -25.58 -15.37
CA GLU A 151 -29.80 -26.32 -16.51
C GLU A 151 -28.70 -27.04 -17.28
N LEU A 152 -27.57 -26.38 -17.51
CA LEU A 152 -26.39 -26.99 -18.12
C LEU A 152 -25.85 -28.14 -17.28
N TYR A 153 -25.85 -27.99 -15.94
CA TYR A 153 -25.45 -29.04 -15.01
C TYR A 153 -26.31 -30.31 -15.18
N ASP A 154 -27.63 -30.15 -15.31
CA ASP A 154 -28.57 -31.26 -15.51
C ASP A 154 -28.40 -31.89 -16.91
N LEU A 155 -28.27 -31.06 -17.96
CA LEU A 155 -28.08 -31.53 -19.35
C LEU A 155 -26.82 -32.37 -19.51
N LEU A 156 -25.74 -31.99 -18.82
CA LEU A 156 -24.46 -32.70 -18.84
C LEU A 156 -24.38 -33.84 -17.83
N LYS A 157 -25.44 -34.07 -17.04
CA LYS A 157 -25.53 -35.14 -16.04
C LYS A 157 -24.31 -35.19 -15.12
N PHE A 158 -23.92 -34.05 -14.54
CA PHE A 158 -22.82 -34.02 -13.58
C PHE A 158 -23.21 -34.73 -12.28
N LYS A 159 -22.21 -35.35 -11.64
CA LYS A 159 -22.35 -36.00 -10.34
C LYS A 159 -22.34 -34.97 -9.22
N SER A 160 -23.02 -35.29 -8.13
CA SER A 160 -23.04 -34.42 -6.95
C SER A 160 -21.69 -34.50 -6.23
N ILE A 161 -21.30 -33.42 -5.57
CA ILE A 161 -20.03 -33.37 -4.83
C ILE A 161 -19.99 -34.39 -3.69
N TYR A 162 -21.16 -34.80 -3.18
CA TYR A 162 -21.34 -35.71 -2.04
C TYR A 162 -21.42 -37.20 -2.44
N ASP A 163 -21.26 -37.54 -3.73
CA ASP A 163 -21.47 -38.91 -4.22
C ASP A 163 -20.39 -39.90 -3.72
N SER A 164 -19.22 -39.41 -3.30
CA SER A 164 -18.12 -40.24 -2.81
C SER A 164 -17.19 -39.44 -1.89
N THR A 165 -16.62 -40.12 -0.91
CA THR A 165 -15.58 -39.63 0.01
C THR A 165 -14.22 -40.27 -0.24
N GLU A 166 -14.11 -41.12 -1.28
CA GLU A 166 -12.88 -41.82 -1.67
C GLU A 166 -11.77 -40.83 -2.06
N PRO A 167 -10.49 -41.25 -2.01
CA PRO A 167 -9.38 -40.42 -2.46
C PRO A 167 -9.60 -39.85 -3.87
N ASN A 168 -9.22 -38.59 -4.08
CA ASN A 168 -9.42 -37.82 -5.32
C ASN A 168 -10.89 -37.53 -5.71
N SER A 169 -11.88 -37.88 -4.86
CA SER A 169 -13.25 -37.37 -5.00
C SER A 169 -13.33 -35.86 -4.72
N VAL A 170 -14.39 -35.22 -5.20
CA VAL A 170 -14.58 -33.77 -5.02
C VAL A 170 -14.69 -33.39 -3.54
N LEU A 171 -15.43 -34.18 -2.75
CA LEU A 171 -15.57 -33.96 -1.31
C LEU A 171 -14.26 -34.24 -0.57
N SER A 172 -13.52 -35.28 -0.92
CA SER A 172 -12.22 -35.55 -0.28
C SER A 172 -11.21 -34.42 -0.55
N GLU A 173 -11.13 -33.90 -1.79
CA GLU A 173 -10.26 -32.76 -2.11
C GLU A 173 -10.65 -31.48 -1.34
N LEU A 174 -11.96 -31.29 -1.10
CA LEU A 174 -12.49 -30.20 -0.29
C LEU A 174 -12.09 -30.32 1.18
N LEU A 175 -12.29 -31.51 1.78
CA LEU A 175 -11.92 -31.79 3.18
C LEU A 175 -10.42 -31.64 3.40
N VAL A 176 -9.59 -32.18 2.49
CA VAL A 176 -8.13 -32.02 2.53
C VAL A 176 -7.75 -30.54 2.46
N ALA A 177 -8.39 -29.75 1.62
CA ALA A 177 -8.15 -28.31 1.57
C ALA A 177 -8.51 -27.61 2.90
N MET A 178 -9.65 -27.95 3.51
CA MET A 178 -10.06 -27.38 4.80
C MET A 178 -9.06 -27.72 5.91
N HIS A 179 -8.59 -28.97 5.98
CA HIS A 179 -7.62 -29.40 6.97
C HIS A 179 -6.27 -28.68 6.81
N LEU A 180 -5.75 -28.60 5.57
CA LEU A 180 -4.52 -27.86 5.26
C LEU A 180 -4.63 -26.38 5.64
N ILE A 181 -5.77 -25.75 5.34
CA ILE A 181 -6.03 -24.35 5.71
C ILE A 181 -6.00 -24.19 7.23
N THR A 182 -6.70 -25.07 7.95
CA THR A 182 -6.86 -25.02 9.41
C THR A 182 -5.53 -25.17 10.14
N GLN A 183 -4.73 -26.18 9.79
CA GLN A 183 -3.38 -26.37 10.35
C GLN A 183 -2.49 -25.14 10.13
N ARG A 184 -2.55 -24.57 8.93
CA ARG A 184 -1.75 -23.41 8.53
C ARG A 184 -2.15 -22.11 9.22
N ILE A 185 -3.43 -21.91 9.53
CA ILE A 185 -3.86 -20.74 10.31
C ILE A 185 -3.56 -20.93 11.79
N SER A 186 -3.74 -22.14 12.31
CA SER A 186 -3.43 -22.50 13.70
C SER A 186 -1.95 -22.25 14.01
N GLY A 187 -1.04 -22.81 13.21
CA GLY A 187 0.41 -22.60 13.40
C GLY A 187 0.85 -21.12 13.30
N ARG A 188 0.22 -20.33 12.43
CA ARG A 188 0.53 -18.88 12.31
C ARG A 188 -0.04 -18.05 13.45
N ALA A 189 -1.24 -18.38 13.92
CA ALA A 189 -1.87 -17.70 15.04
C ALA A 189 -1.07 -17.91 16.33
N MET A 190 -0.39 -19.05 16.45
CA MET A 190 0.47 -19.41 17.58
C MET A 190 1.91 -18.87 17.47
N GLU A 191 2.27 -18.13 16.41
CA GLU A 191 3.57 -17.46 16.35
C GLU A 191 3.66 -16.39 17.45
N THR A 192 4.80 -16.32 18.15
CA THR A 192 5.00 -15.39 19.27
C THR A 192 4.73 -13.94 18.89
N ASP A 193 5.11 -13.52 17.68
CA ASP A 193 4.89 -12.14 17.22
C ASP A 193 3.41 -11.84 16.91
N VAL A 194 2.59 -12.87 16.66
CA VAL A 194 1.13 -12.75 16.50
C VAL A 194 0.45 -12.76 17.87
N ILE A 195 0.80 -13.69 18.76
CA ILE A 195 0.25 -13.79 20.13
C ILE A 195 0.50 -12.48 20.92
N LYS A 196 1.66 -11.84 20.76
CA LYS A 196 1.95 -10.53 21.37
C LYS A 196 0.90 -9.45 21.07
N MET A 197 0.19 -9.57 19.94
CA MET A 197 -0.87 -8.62 19.56
C MET A 197 -2.17 -8.87 20.33
N VAL A 198 -2.33 -10.04 20.94
CA VAL A 198 -3.53 -10.52 21.63
C VAL A 198 -3.16 -11.33 22.88
N PRO A 199 -2.48 -10.69 23.87
CA PRO A 199 -1.91 -11.38 25.03
C PRO A 199 -2.94 -12.07 25.93
N GLU A 200 -4.20 -11.65 25.87
CA GLU A 200 -5.33 -12.30 26.56
C GLU A 200 -5.62 -13.73 26.10
N PHE A 201 -5.08 -14.16 24.95
CA PHE A 201 -5.19 -15.53 24.43
C PHE A 201 -3.92 -16.36 24.71
N ASP A 202 -2.91 -15.83 25.41
CA ASP A 202 -1.64 -16.54 25.68
C ASP A 202 -1.84 -17.73 26.64
N ASP A 203 -2.71 -17.56 27.64
CA ASP A 203 -2.99 -18.56 28.69
C ASP A 203 -4.26 -19.40 28.45
N LEU A 204 -4.93 -19.23 27.30
CA LEU A 204 -6.20 -19.89 26.97
C LEU A 204 -6.03 -20.92 25.86
N GLU A 205 -6.97 -21.87 25.76
CA GLU A 205 -7.06 -22.72 24.57
C GLU A 205 -7.33 -21.84 23.33
N SER A 206 -6.46 -21.93 22.34
CA SER A 206 -6.57 -21.16 21.10
C SER A 206 -7.88 -21.52 20.38
N PRO A 207 -8.68 -20.52 19.93
CA PRO A 207 -9.90 -20.79 19.17
C PRO A 207 -9.61 -21.55 17.87
N PHE A 208 -8.39 -21.43 17.33
CA PHE A 208 -7.95 -22.18 16.15
C PHE A 208 -7.78 -23.68 16.44
N SER A 209 -7.28 -24.04 17.62
CA SER A 209 -7.12 -25.43 18.04
C SER A 209 -8.47 -26.09 18.32
N ALA A 210 -9.39 -25.36 18.97
CA ALA A 210 -10.76 -25.83 19.18
C ALA A 210 -11.50 -26.01 17.85
N PHE A 211 -11.35 -25.06 16.92
CA PHE A 211 -11.90 -25.16 15.56
C PHE A 211 -11.39 -26.40 14.82
N GLU A 212 -10.09 -26.69 14.91
CA GLU A 212 -9.48 -27.85 14.26
C GLU A 212 -10.07 -29.18 14.75
N LYS A 213 -10.24 -29.31 16.08
CA LYS A 213 -10.86 -30.48 16.70
C LYS A 213 -12.30 -30.68 16.22
N GLU A 214 -13.11 -29.62 16.23
CA GLU A 214 -14.51 -29.71 15.80
C GLU A 214 -14.64 -30.08 14.32
N LEU A 215 -13.78 -29.49 13.46
CA LEU A 215 -13.77 -29.81 12.03
C LEU A 215 -13.41 -31.28 11.78
N PHE A 216 -12.45 -31.82 12.52
CA PHE A 216 -12.06 -33.22 12.42
C PHE A 216 -13.21 -34.17 12.77
N LEU A 217 -13.95 -33.88 13.85
CA LEU A 217 -15.12 -34.68 14.25
C LEU A 217 -16.24 -34.65 13.20
N ILE A 218 -16.48 -33.49 12.58
CA ILE A 218 -17.45 -33.36 11.48
C ILE A 218 -16.99 -34.14 10.25
N GLU A 219 -15.70 -34.09 9.91
CA GLU A 219 -15.13 -34.87 8.80
C GLU A 219 -15.33 -36.37 8.99
N GLU A 220 -15.03 -36.90 10.17
CA GLU A 220 -15.20 -38.33 10.48
C GLU A 220 -16.67 -38.76 10.33
N ARG A 221 -17.61 -37.93 10.82
CA ARG A 221 -19.05 -38.15 10.65
C ARG A 221 -19.48 -38.14 9.19
N ILE A 222 -18.94 -37.21 8.39
CA ILE A 222 -19.21 -37.12 6.96
C ILE A 222 -18.69 -38.35 6.22
N ARG A 223 -17.50 -38.84 6.55
CA ARG A 223 -16.90 -40.02 5.91
C ARG A 223 -17.61 -41.33 6.26
N SER A 224 -18.15 -41.43 7.47
CA SER A 224 -18.87 -42.62 7.95
C SER A 224 -20.37 -42.64 7.61
N SER A 225 -20.94 -41.52 7.17
CA SER A 225 -22.35 -41.41 6.80
C SER A 225 -22.60 -41.72 5.32
N ASP A 226 -23.60 -42.54 5.00
CA ASP A 226 -24.04 -42.83 3.62
C ASP A 226 -24.42 -41.57 2.81
N ARG A 227 -24.77 -40.48 3.50
CA ARG A 227 -25.19 -39.22 2.87
C ARG A 227 -24.00 -38.32 2.53
N HIS A 228 -22.89 -38.43 3.26
CA HIS A 228 -21.70 -37.59 3.15
C HIS A 228 -21.91 -36.06 3.31
N TYR A 229 -22.98 -35.63 3.99
CA TYR A 229 -23.23 -34.23 4.34
C TYR A 229 -23.97 -34.13 5.68
N ILE A 230 -24.00 -32.93 6.25
CA ILE A 230 -24.74 -32.61 7.48
C ILE A 230 -25.90 -31.62 7.17
N SER A 231 -26.81 -31.42 8.12
CA SER A 231 -27.87 -30.40 8.01
C SER A 231 -27.41 -29.07 8.59
N SER A 232 -28.00 -27.95 8.13
CA SER A 232 -27.75 -26.63 8.73
C SER A 232 -28.14 -26.54 10.20
N ASP A 233 -29.07 -27.38 10.65
CA ASP A 233 -29.60 -27.39 12.03
C ASP A 233 -28.77 -28.29 12.96
N ASP A 234 -27.70 -28.92 12.46
CA ASP A 234 -26.79 -29.74 13.27
C ASP A 234 -26.04 -28.88 14.30
N LEU A 235 -26.06 -29.29 15.56
CA LEU A 235 -25.38 -28.58 16.66
C LEU A 235 -23.88 -28.42 16.41
N SER A 236 -23.21 -29.45 15.84
CA SER A 236 -21.79 -29.40 15.50
C SER A 236 -21.51 -28.36 14.42
N TYR A 237 -22.43 -28.18 13.46
CA TYR A 237 -22.30 -27.12 12.45
C TYR A 237 -22.39 -25.72 13.09
N GLY A 238 -23.36 -25.51 13.96
CA GLY A 238 -23.49 -24.26 14.72
C GLY A 238 -22.25 -23.96 15.56
N GLN A 239 -21.73 -24.95 16.28
CA GLN A 239 -20.50 -24.85 17.06
C GLN A 239 -19.29 -24.48 16.19
N LEU A 240 -19.13 -25.13 15.03
CA LEU A 240 -18.04 -24.82 14.09
C LEU A 240 -18.11 -23.36 13.59
N LEU A 241 -19.31 -22.83 13.34
CA LEU A 241 -19.49 -21.43 12.94
C LEU A 241 -19.17 -20.44 14.08
N VAL A 242 -19.49 -20.78 15.33
CA VAL A 242 -19.10 -19.97 16.50
C VAL A 242 -17.59 -19.92 16.65
N LEU A 243 -16.91 -21.07 16.56
CA LEU A 243 -15.44 -21.15 16.61
C LEU A 243 -14.80 -20.38 15.45
N HIS A 244 -15.36 -20.48 14.23
CA HIS A 244 -14.92 -19.67 13.09
C HIS A 244 -15.00 -18.17 13.40
N LYS A 245 -16.11 -17.72 13.97
CA LYS A 245 -16.31 -16.32 14.36
C LYS A 245 -15.27 -15.87 15.40
N GLN A 246 -14.99 -16.69 16.41
CA GLN A 246 -13.96 -16.40 17.41
C GLN A 246 -12.56 -16.27 16.79
N CYS A 247 -12.22 -17.13 15.82
CA CYS A 247 -10.97 -17.00 15.06
C CYS A 247 -10.90 -15.69 14.27
N VAL A 248 -12.02 -15.22 13.71
CA VAL A 248 -12.09 -13.92 13.03
C VAL A 248 -11.91 -12.77 14.04
N GLU A 249 -12.58 -12.83 15.18
CA GLU A 249 -12.48 -11.84 16.26
C GLU A 249 -11.05 -11.74 16.81
N PHE A 250 -10.34 -12.86 16.95
CA PHE A 250 -8.91 -12.87 17.30
C PHE A 250 -8.09 -12.01 16.33
N VAL A 251 -8.29 -12.18 15.02
CA VAL A 251 -7.55 -11.43 13.99
C VAL A 251 -7.97 -9.96 13.98
N ASP A 252 -9.26 -9.65 14.13
CA ASP A 252 -9.76 -8.28 14.27
C ASP A 252 -9.11 -7.58 15.47
N LYS A 253 -9.04 -8.26 16.61
CA LYS A 253 -8.45 -7.73 17.83
C LYS A 253 -6.94 -7.54 17.71
N ALA A 254 -6.24 -8.46 17.06
CA ALA A 254 -4.82 -8.32 16.76
C ALA A 254 -4.54 -7.07 15.90
N PHE A 255 -5.38 -6.81 14.89
CA PHE A 255 -5.26 -5.58 14.09
C PHE A 255 -5.62 -4.33 14.89
N HIS A 256 -6.65 -4.37 15.72
CA HIS A 256 -7.01 -3.23 16.58
C HIS A 256 -5.86 -2.84 17.54
N ASN A 257 -5.20 -3.86 18.10
CA ASN A 257 -4.07 -3.71 19.01
C ASN A 257 -2.76 -3.29 18.32
N SER A 258 -2.72 -3.19 16.98
CA SER A 258 -1.54 -2.68 16.25
C SER A 258 -1.15 -1.27 16.69
N SER A 259 -2.14 -0.42 16.99
CA SER A 259 -1.90 0.92 17.53
C SER A 259 -1.31 0.92 18.94
N LYS A 260 -1.38 -0.18 19.70
CA LYS A 260 -0.84 -0.33 21.06
C LYS A 260 0.51 -1.02 21.08
N TYR A 261 0.70 -2.06 20.27
CA TYR A 261 1.93 -2.85 20.26
C TYR A 261 2.84 -2.54 19.07
N GLY A 262 2.38 -1.81 18.05
CA GLY A 262 3.07 -1.70 16.75
C GLY A 262 2.98 -3.01 15.97
N ILE A 263 3.11 -2.94 14.64
CA ILE A 263 2.99 -4.12 13.78
C ILE A 263 4.12 -4.22 12.76
N SER A 264 4.83 -5.35 12.74
CA SER A 264 5.80 -5.63 11.69
C SER A 264 5.12 -6.01 10.37
N LEU A 265 5.84 -5.86 9.25
CA LEU A 265 5.35 -6.30 7.94
C LEU A 265 5.01 -7.80 7.92
N ARG A 266 5.82 -8.60 8.62
CA ARG A 266 5.63 -10.05 8.80
C ARG A 266 4.32 -10.36 9.52
N VAL A 267 4.09 -9.76 10.70
CA VAL A 267 2.84 -9.96 11.47
C VAL A 267 1.63 -9.51 10.66
N ASN A 268 1.73 -8.36 9.97
CA ASN A 268 0.67 -7.91 9.08
C ASN A 268 0.36 -8.94 7.97
N GLN A 269 1.38 -9.50 7.31
CA GLN A 269 1.15 -10.55 6.30
C GLN A 269 0.50 -11.80 6.91
N ASN A 270 0.94 -12.23 8.10
CA ASN A 270 0.37 -13.40 8.76
C ASN A 270 -1.11 -13.18 9.13
N LEU A 271 -1.46 -12.04 9.72
CA LEU A 271 -2.85 -11.73 10.05
C LEU A 271 -3.73 -11.60 8.80
N LEU A 272 -3.23 -10.98 7.71
CA LEU A 272 -3.95 -10.91 6.44
C LEU A 272 -4.17 -12.29 5.82
N LYS A 273 -3.14 -13.16 5.87
CA LYS A 273 -3.26 -14.56 5.45
C LYS A 273 -4.32 -15.29 6.25
N ILE A 274 -4.28 -15.19 7.58
CA ILE A 274 -5.25 -15.86 8.46
C ILE A 274 -6.67 -15.38 8.10
N ARG A 275 -6.88 -14.06 7.93
CA ARG A 275 -8.18 -13.52 7.51
C ARG A 275 -8.65 -14.07 6.17
N GLN A 276 -7.79 -14.06 5.15
CA GLN A 276 -8.11 -14.58 3.81
C GLN A 276 -8.47 -16.08 3.86
N GLN A 277 -7.74 -16.83 4.68
CA GLN A 277 -7.96 -18.26 4.89
C GLN A 277 -9.26 -18.52 5.67
N LEU A 278 -9.57 -17.74 6.70
CA LEU A 278 -10.84 -17.84 7.43
C LEU A 278 -12.04 -17.51 6.53
N GLU A 279 -11.97 -16.46 5.72
CA GLU A 279 -13.01 -16.14 4.73
C GLU A 279 -13.22 -17.29 3.74
N ARG A 280 -12.13 -17.97 3.36
CA ARG A 280 -12.21 -19.14 2.50
C ARG A 280 -12.80 -20.35 3.21
N LEU A 281 -12.39 -20.58 4.45
CA LEU A 281 -12.88 -21.67 5.27
C LEU A 281 -14.38 -21.54 5.51
N LYS A 282 -14.89 -20.34 5.78
CA LYS A 282 -16.34 -20.06 5.89
C LYS A 282 -17.11 -20.52 4.65
N PHE A 283 -16.56 -20.25 3.46
CA PHE A 283 -17.14 -20.72 2.21
C PHE A 283 -17.13 -22.25 2.12
N LEU A 284 -16.00 -22.90 2.44
CA LEU A 284 -15.90 -24.36 2.38
C LEU A 284 -16.82 -25.05 3.40
N ILE A 285 -16.93 -24.51 4.62
CA ILE A 285 -17.86 -24.98 5.66
C ILE A 285 -19.31 -24.95 5.15
N SER A 286 -19.71 -23.91 4.41
CA SER A 286 -21.07 -23.83 3.83
C SER A 286 -21.37 -24.92 2.79
N LEU A 287 -20.34 -25.56 2.23
CA LEU A 287 -20.50 -26.69 1.32
C LEU A 287 -20.64 -28.03 2.05
N LEU A 288 -20.48 -28.10 3.38
CA LEU A 288 -20.71 -29.32 4.15
C LEU A 288 -22.20 -29.58 4.44
N THR A 289 -23.04 -28.55 4.29
CA THR A 289 -24.48 -28.60 4.62
C THR A 289 -25.37 -28.78 3.40
N VAL A 290 -26.41 -29.62 3.53
CA VAL A 290 -27.46 -29.81 2.52
C VAL A 290 -28.82 -30.01 3.20
N ASP A 291 -29.73 -29.05 3.03
CA ASP A 291 -31.09 -29.14 3.60
C ASP A 291 -32.12 -29.64 2.57
N LYS A 292 -31.86 -29.42 1.27
CA LYS A 292 -32.73 -29.84 0.15
C LYS A 292 -31.90 -30.45 -0.96
N GLU A 293 -32.46 -31.39 -1.71
CA GLU A 293 -31.76 -32.07 -2.81
C GLU A 293 -31.25 -31.07 -3.87
N LYS A 294 -32.01 -30.01 -4.15
CA LYS A 294 -31.60 -28.93 -5.06
C LYS A 294 -30.31 -28.22 -4.62
N CYS A 295 -30.02 -28.19 -3.31
CA CYS A 295 -28.81 -27.56 -2.77
C CYS A 295 -27.55 -28.33 -3.20
N LYS A 296 -27.62 -29.66 -3.39
CA LYS A 296 -26.46 -30.45 -3.82
C LYS A 296 -25.90 -29.96 -5.16
N LYS A 297 -26.79 -29.76 -6.12
CA LYS A 297 -26.45 -29.20 -7.44
C LYS A 297 -25.88 -27.79 -7.32
N ILE A 298 -26.55 -26.92 -6.57
CA ILE A 298 -26.14 -25.53 -6.41
C ILE A 298 -24.74 -25.45 -5.79
N ASN A 299 -24.45 -26.26 -4.77
CA ASN A 299 -23.14 -26.31 -4.11
C ASN A 299 -22.03 -26.71 -5.09
N GLY A 300 -22.27 -27.68 -5.98
CA GLY A 300 -21.34 -28.03 -7.05
C GLY A 300 -21.05 -26.89 -8.04
N ILE A 301 -22.09 -26.17 -8.47
CA ILE A 301 -21.96 -25.01 -9.37
C ILE A 301 -21.19 -23.89 -8.69
N VAL A 302 -21.54 -23.58 -7.44
CA VAL A 302 -20.91 -22.53 -6.64
C VAL A 302 -19.43 -22.85 -6.39
N LEU A 303 -19.08 -24.11 -6.13
CA LEU A 303 -17.69 -24.56 -6.01
C LEU A 303 -16.92 -24.32 -7.31
N ALA A 304 -17.48 -24.71 -8.47
CA ALA A 304 -16.85 -24.50 -9.77
C ALA A 304 -16.61 -23.01 -10.07
N LEU A 305 -17.62 -22.16 -9.85
CA LEU A 305 -17.50 -20.70 -10.00
C LEU A 305 -16.41 -20.13 -9.08
N ARG A 306 -16.32 -20.63 -7.85
CA ARG A 306 -15.30 -20.19 -6.88
C ARG A 306 -13.89 -20.62 -7.29
N LEU A 307 -13.71 -21.84 -7.79
CA LEU A 307 -12.43 -22.34 -8.30
C LEU A 307 -11.92 -21.49 -9.48
N ILE A 308 -12.79 -21.20 -10.45
CA ILE A 308 -12.44 -20.33 -11.58
C ILE A 308 -12.07 -18.93 -11.09
N LYS A 309 -12.85 -18.37 -10.15
CA LYS A 309 -12.56 -17.08 -9.53
C LYS A 309 -11.18 -17.09 -8.87
N PHE A 310 -10.87 -18.06 -8.01
CA PHE A 310 -9.57 -18.16 -7.35
C PHE A 310 -8.41 -18.28 -8.35
N ASN A 311 -8.59 -19.04 -9.43
CA ASN A 311 -7.60 -19.15 -10.48
C ASN A 311 -7.31 -17.80 -11.16
N CYS A 312 -8.36 -17.05 -11.54
CA CYS A 312 -8.22 -15.77 -12.22
C CYS A 312 -7.56 -14.69 -11.35
N TYR A 313 -7.78 -14.72 -10.04
CA TYR A 313 -7.28 -13.68 -9.12
C TYR A 313 -5.83 -13.88 -8.65
N LYS A 314 -5.20 -15.03 -8.91
CA LYS A 314 -3.92 -15.41 -8.27
C LYS A 314 -2.74 -14.46 -8.55
N ASN A 315 -2.70 -13.84 -9.73
CA ASN A 315 -1.61 -12.95 -10.14
C ASN A 315 -1.92 -11.45 -9.96
N ASN A 316 -2.95 -11.08 -9.18
CA ASN A 316 -3.31 -9.68 -8.98
C ASN A 316 -2.34 -8.97 -8.00
N VAL A 317 -1.26 -8.41 -8.54
CA VAL A 317 -0.24 -7.64 -7.81
C VAL A 317 -0.85 -6.40 -7.14
N ARG A 318 -1.71 -5.66 -7.84
CA ARG A 318 -2.22 -4.37 -7.36
C ARG A 318 -3.05 -4.55 -6.09
N LYS A 319 -3.96 -5.53 -6.10
CA LYS A 319 -4.79 -5.85 -4.94
C LYS A 319 -3.93 -6.32 -3.76
N PHE A 320 -2.94 -7.17 -4.03
CA PHE A 320 -2.00 -7.64 -3.02
C PHE A 320 -1.22 -6.51 -2.34
N ILE A 321 -0.54 -5.65 -3.13
CA ILE A 321 0.15 -4.48 -2.56
C ILE A 321 -0.85 -3.61 -1.79
N GLY A 322 -2.08 -3.45 -2.32
CA GLY A 322 -3.21 -2.80 -1.67
C GLY A 322 -3.41 -3.25 -0.22
N GLU A 323 -3.81 -4.50 -0.05
CA GLU A 323 -4.14 -5.13 1.23
C GLU A 323 -2.91 -5.18 2.17
N SER A 324 -1.74 -5.53 1.64
CA SER A 324 -0.53 -5.76 2.45
C SER A 324 0.14 -4.51 3.00
N THR A 325 -0.10 -3.35 2.39
CA THR A 325 0.53 -2.09 2.83
C THR A 325 -0.43 -1.18 3.56
N GLN A 326 -1.75 -1.42 3.50
CA GLN A 326 -2.76 -0.52 4.06
C GLN A 326 -2.55 -0.28 5.57
N LEU A 327 -2.48 -1.35 6.38
CA LEU A 327 -2.37 -1.21 7.82
C LEU A 327 -1.01 -0.66 8.28
N ILE A 328 0.08 -1.04 7.61
CA ILE A 328 1.40 -0.47 7.90
C ILE A 328 1.41 1.01 7.55
N SER A 329 0.79 1.37 6.42
CA SER A 329 0.60 2.77 6.06
C SER A 329 -0.25 3.47 7.12
N TYR A 330 -1.23 2.81 7.73
CA TYR A 330 -2.05 3.36 8.81
C TYR A 330 -1.23 3.68 10.04
N GLU A 331 -0.45 2.73 10.56
CA GLU A 331 0.42 2.94 11.72
C GLU A 331 1.49 4.01 11.46
N ILE A 332 2.14 3.97 10.29
CA ILE A 332 3.12 4.99 9.87
C ILE A 332 2.44 6.36 9.80
N THR A 333 1.28 6.45 9.15
CA THR A 333 0.51 7.69 9.00
C THR A 333 0.06 8.23 10.35
N GLN A 334 -0.39 7.38 11.28
CA GLN A 334 -0.89 7.78 12.59
C GLN A 334 0.23 8.36 13.48
N HIS A 335 1.40 7.73 13.48
CA HIS A 335 2.56 8.29 14.19
C HIS A 335 2.99 9.64 13.59
N THR A 336 3.00 9.70 12.26
CA THR A 336 3.35 10.91 11.51
C THR A 336 2.33 12.04 11.76
N ALA A 337 1.04 11.71 11.89
CA ALA A 337 -0.04 12.63 12.23
C ALA A 337 0.12 13.23 13.63
N LYS A 338 0.36 12.41 14.67
CA LYS A 338 0.59 12.89 16.05
C LYS A 338 1.75 13.88 16.14
N THR A 339 2.80 13.65 15.35
CA THR A 339 3.95 14.55 15.28
C THR A 339 3.61 15.82 14.47
N GLY A 340 2.79 15.69 13.43
CA GLY A 340 2.36 16.77 12.53
C GLY A 340 1.44 17.80 13.17
N GLU A 341 0.56 17.40 14.10
CA GLU A 341 -0.39 18.30 14.80
C GLU A 341 0.35 19.48 15.46
N GLN A 342 1.53 19.24 16.05
CA GLN A 342 2.34 20.27 16.71
C GLN A 342 2.93 21.33 15.76
N TYR A 343 2.88 21.09 14.45
CA TYR A 343 3.39 21.99 13.42
C TYR A 343 2.30 22.81 12.72
N ILE A 344 1.04 22.67 13.13
CA ILE A 344 -0.06 23.49 12.63
C ILE A 344 -0.23 24.67 13.57
N THR A 345 0.02 25.87 13.07
CA THR A 345 -0.21 27.11 13.82
C THR A 345 -1.69 27.45 13.79
N GLU A 346 -2.29 27.67 14.95
CA GLU A 346 -3.68 28.13 15.09
C GLU A 346 -3.72 29.61 15.44
N SER A 347 -2.81 30.06 16.31
CA SER A 347 -2.78 31.43 16.83
C SER A 347 -1.64 32.30 16.26
N GLN A 348 -1.79 33.62 16.38
CA GLN A 348 -0.72 34.59 16.05
C GLN A 348 0.57 34.35 16.84
N LYS A 349 0.45 33.92 18.11
CA LYS A 349 1.60 33.61 18.97
C LYS A 349 2.36 32.39 18.47
N GLU A 350 1.65 31.35 18.04
CA GLU A 350 2.24 30.15 17.45
C GLU A 350 2.90 30.45 16.10
N TYR A 351 2.28 31.31 15.28
CA TYR A 351 2.86 31.79 14.02
C TYR A 351 4.23 32.46 14.24
N TYR A 352 4.32 33.37 15.22
CA TYR A 352 5.60 34.02 15.56
C TYR A 352 6.60 33.04 16.18
N LYS A 353 6.15 32.11 17.03
CA LYS A 353 7.01 31.07 17.60
C LYS A 353 7.63 30.21 16.49
N MET A 354 6.82 29.81 15.50
CA MET A 354 7.28 29.04 14.34
C MET A 354 8.27 29.82 13.49
N PHE A 355 8.06 31.12 13.30
CA PHE A 355 9.03 32.00 12.63
C PHE A 355 10.38 32.00 13.36
N LYS A 356 10.38 32.17 14.70
CA LYS A 356 11.61 32.18 15.51
C LYS A 356 12.36 30.85 15.44
N THR A 357 11.67 29.71 15.53
CA THR A 357 12.30 28.40 15.39
C THR A 357 12.80 28.15 13.96
N ALA A 358 12.14 28.72 12.95
CA ALA A 358 12.58 28.65 11.56
C ALA A 358 13.82 29.50 11.28
N ILE A 359 13.97 30.67 11.91
CA ILE A 359 15.21 31.45 11.84
C ILE A 359 16.40 30.59 12.32
N GLY A 360 16.25 29.89 13.44
CA GLY A 360 17.30 28.98 13.93
C GLY A 360 17.66 27.86 12.94
N GLY A 361 16.66 27.35 12.21
CA GLY A 361 16.88 26.39 11.13
C GLY A 361 17.66 26.99 9.96
N GLY A 362 17.29 28.20 9.52
CA GLY A 362 17.99 28.93 8.46
C GLY A 362 19.44 29.27 8.82
N PHE A 363 19.69 29.62 10.08
CA PHE A 363 21.05 29.85 10.60
C PHE A 363 21.94 28.62 10.42
N ILE A 364 21.49 27.44 10.86
CA ILE A 364 22.27 26.21 10.69
C ILE A 364 22.47 25.89 9.22
N VAL A 365 21.42 25.97 8.38
CA VAL A 365 21.55 25.68 6.94
C VAL A 365 22.53 26.64 6.25
N GLY A 366 22.55 27.91 6.63
CA GLY A 366 23.52 28.88 6.11
C GLY A 366 24.97 28.45 6.35
N ILE A 367 25.26 27.93 7.56
CA ILE A 367 26.56 27.33 7.91
C ILE A 367 26.83 26.07 7.06
N LEU A 368 25.84 25.19 6.89
CA LEU A 368 25.99 23.98 6.07
C LEU A 368 26.35 24.29 4.61
N CYS A 369 25.83 25.40 4.04
CA CYS A 369 26.16 25.83 2.69
C CYS A 369 27.64 26.20 2.58
N VAL A 370 28.16 26.95 3.55
CA VAL A 370 29.58 27.33 3.62
C VAL A 370 30.47 26.09 3.78
N ILE A 371 30.14 25.20 4.71
CA ILE A 371 30.87 23.93 4.90
C ILE A 371 30.84 23.09 3.62
N LYS A 372 29.71 23.03 2.91
CA LYS A 372 29.61 22.29 1.63
C LYS A 372 30.58 22.84 0.59
N VAL A 373 30.69 24.16 0.46
CA VAL A 373 31.64 24.79 -0.47
C VAL A 373 33.08 24.41 -0.11
N LEU A 374 33.44 24.42 1.18
CA LEU A 374 34.75 23.97 1.66
C LEU A 374 35.01 22.49 1.34
N LEU A 375 34.05 21.61 1.65
CA LEU A 375 34.13 20.18 1.35
C LEU A 375 34.25 19.89 -0.15
N SER A 376 33.76 20.80 -0.99
CA SER A 376 33.85 20.66 -2.45
C SER A 376 35.24 20.91 -3.03
N LYS A 377 36.18 21.41 -2.22
CA LYS A 377 37.58 21.62 -2.58
C LYS A 377 38.49 20.48 -2.14
N VAL A 378 38.01 19.59 -1.29
CA VAL A 378 38.77 18.41 -0.84
C VAL A 378 38.91 17.45 -2.03
N GLU A 379 40.13 17.08 -2.40
CA GLU A 379 40.37 16.11 -3.47
C GLU A 379 39.95 14.71 -3.01
N THR A 380 38.79 14.25 -3.44
CA THR A 380 38.29 12.90 -3.13
C THR A 380 37.61 12.28 -4.34
N SER A 381 37.39 10.96 -4.30
CA SER A 381 36.55 10.31 -5.31
C SER A 381 35.10 10.82 -5.27
N PHE A 382 34.31 10.57 -6.32
CA PHE A 382 32.88 10.90 -6.33
C PHE A 382 32.11 10.29 -5.14
N PHE A 383 32.54 9.11 -4.69
CA PHE A 383 32.00 8.46 -3.49
C PHE A 383 32.43 9.18 -2.21
N GLY A 384 33.69 9.65 -2.13
CA GLY A 384 34.17 10.48 -1.04
C GLY A 384 33.35 11.77 -0.88
N HIS A 385 33.09 12.48 -1.98
CA HIS A 385 32.21 13.66 -1.96
C HIS A 385 30.76 13.30 -1.55
N ALA A 386 30.22 12.19 -2.05
CA ALA A 386 28.89 11.71 -1.65
C ALA A 386 28.82 11.52 -0.13
N PHE A 387 29.84 10.90 0.46
CA PHE A 387 29.93 10.66 1.90
C PHE A 387 30.06 11.98 2.68
N LEU A 388 30.99 12.86 2.29
CA LEU A 388 31.23 14.14 2.96
C LEU A 388 29.99 15.05 2.96
N TYR A 389 29.32 15.20 1.80
CA TYR A 389 28.09 15.97 1.72
C TYR A 389 26.96 15.32 2.53
N SER A 390 26.84 13.99 2.48
CA SER A 390 25.85 13.25 3.26
C SER A 390 26.02 13.46 4.76
N MET A 391 27.25 13.40 5.26
CA MET A 391 27.54 13.61 6.69
C MET A 391 27.32 15.07 7.10
N ASN A 392 27.74 16.04 6.28
CA ASN A 392 27.47 17.46 6.52
C ASN A 392 25.97 17.71 6.72
N TYR A 393 25.15 17.25 5.77
CA TYR A 393 23.70 17.42 5.86
C TYR A 393 23.06 16.60 6.97
N ALA A 394 23.47 15.35 7.18
CA ALA A 394 22.92 14.50 8.23
C ALA A 394 23.13 15.11 9.63
N PHE A 395 24.36 15.54 9.94
CA PHE A 395 24.65 16.21 11.21
C PHE A 395 23.91 17.55 11.33
N GLY A 396 23.85 18.33 10.26
CA GLY A 396 23.10 19.58 10.22
C GLY A 396 21.60 19.41 10.52
N PHE A 397 20.95 18.44 9.87
CA PHE A 397 19.53 18.16 10.09
C PHE A 397 19.26 17.56 11.47
N ILE A 398 20.16 16.71 11.98
CA ILE A 398 20.07 16.21 13.36
C ILE A 398 20.21 17.37 14.36
N ALA A 399 21.13 18.30 14.14
CA ALA A 399 21.31 19.47 15.00
C ALA A 399 20.06 20.36 15.01
N ILE A 400 19.49 20.70 13.84
CA ILE A 400 18.23 21.43 13.72
C ILE A 400 17.12 20.74 14.52
N TYR A 401 17.00 19.42 14.38
CA TYR A 401 16.00 18.63 15.08
C TYR A 401 16.20 18.60 16.60
N LEU A 402 17.42 18.35 17.08
CA LEU A 402 17.73 18.24 18.51
C LEU A 402 17.60 19.57 19.26
N LEU A 403 17.89 20.68 18.59
CA LEU A 403 17.74 22.04 19.12
C LEU A 403 16.28 22.54 19.08
N GLY A 404 15.36 21.77 18.48
CA GLY A 404 13.96 22.16 18.35
C GLY A 404 13.72 23.27 17.33
N PHE A 405 14.65 23.46 16.39
CA PHE A 405 14.48 24.38 15.27
C PHE A 405 13.62 23.76 14.17
N THR A 406 13.06 24.63 13.35
CA THR A 406 12.12 24.25 12.30
C THR A 406 12.83 24.30 10.94
N LEU A 407 12.83 23.16 10.25
CA LEU A 407 13.19 23.10 8.83
C LEU A 407 11.90 23.07 8.01
N ALA A 408 11.74 24.03 7.11
CA ALA A 408 10.63 24.10 6.17
C ALA A 408 10.57 22.85 5.30
N THR A 409 9.39 22.53 4.77
CA THR A 409 9.15 21.46 3.79
C THR A 409 9.29 20.01 4.27
N LYS A 410 9.76 19.75 5.50
CA LYS A 410 9.69 18.42 6.17
C LYS A 410 8.35 18.18 6.87
N GLN A 411 7.77 19.23 7.42
CA GLN A 411 6.47 19.23 8.09
C GLN A 411 5.23 18.95 7.20
N PRO A 412 5.18 19.30 5.91
CA PRO A 412 4.05 19.01 5.01
C PRO A 412 3.71 17.52 4.97
N ALA A 413 4.75 16.67 4.91
CA ALA A 413 4.58 15.23 4.94
C ALA A 413 3.86 14.74 6.21
N MET A 414 4.08 15.43 7.34
CA MET A 414 3.52 15.10 8.64
C MET A 414 2.12 15.67 8.86
N THR A 415 1.91 16.91 8.42
CA THR A 415 0.63 17.62 8.53
C THR A 415 -0.44 17.05 7.60
N ALA A 416 -0.07 16.52 6.42
CA ALA A 416 -1.00 15.82 5.54
C ALA A 416 -1.73 14.65 6.25
N SER A 417 -0.99 13.85 7.01
CA SER A 417 -1.52 12.72 7.77
C SER A 417 -2.49 13.16 8.87
N ALA A 418 -2.19 14.26 9.56
CA ALA A 418 -3.05 14.85 10.58
C ALA A 418 -4.35 15.40 9.99
N LEU A 419 -4.25 16.06 8.83
CA LEU A 419 -5.40 16.65 8.16
C LEU A 419 -6.39 15.59 7.65
N ILE A 420 -5.88 14.42 7.22
CA ILE A 420 -6.71 13.27 6.83
C ILE A 420 -7.36 12.59 8.04
N LYS A 421 -6.69 12.55 9.20
CA LYS A 421 -7.30 12.10 10.45
C LYS A 421 -8.51 12.98 10.81
N ALA A 422 -8.34 14.30 10.80
CA ALA A 422 -9.42 15.25 11.04
C ALA A 422 -10.56 15.12 10.02
N LEU A 423 -10.24 14.82 8.75
CA LEU A 423 -11.23 14.55 7.72
C LEU A 423 -12.09 13.32 8.03
N GLU A 424 -11.48 12.21 8.45
CA GLU A 424 -12.19 10.97 8.76
C GLU A 424 -13.06 11.11 10.03
N GLU A 425 -12.50 11.69 11.10
CA GLU A 425 -13.26 11.98 12.32
C GLU A 425 -14.45 12.90 12.01
N GLY A 426 -14.29 13.77 11.01
CA GLY A 426 -15.38 14.58 10.48
C GLY A 426 -16.37 13.89 9.57
N VAL A 427 -16.04 12.75 8.96
CA VAL A 427 -17.00 11.86 8.28
C VAL A 427 -17.89 11.16 9.31
N LEU A 428 -17.35 10.78 10.46
CA LEU A 428 -18.06 10.07 11.52
C LEU A 428 -19.10 10.96 12.24
N LYS A 429 -18.87 12.28 12.31
CA LYS A 429 -19.85 13.26 12.79
C LYS A 429 -20.76 13.71 11.64
N LYS A 430 -22.06 13.38 11.70
CA LYS A 430 -23.13 13.62 10.71
C LYS A 430 -23.19 15.06 10.12
N GLY A 431 -22.28 15.43 9.22
CA GLY A 431 -22.28 16.68 8.45
C GLY A 431 -22.63 16.44 6.98
N LYS A 432 -23.16 17.47 6.30
CA LYS A 432 -23.32 17.44 4.82
C LYS A 432 -21.93 17.40 4.17
N ASP A 433 -21.76 16.64 3.08
CA ASP A 433 -20.47 16.52 2.35
C ASP A 433 -19.81 17.86 2.01
N THR A 434 -20.62 18.90 1.76
CA THR A 434 -20.17 20.26 1.49
C THR A 434 -19.46 20.93 2.67
N GLU A 435 -19.86 20.63 3.91
CA GLU A 435 -19.26 21.19 5.12
C GLU A 435 -17.95 20.48 5.47
N LYS A 436 -17.88 19.17 5.25
CA LYS A 436 -16.66 18.34 5.41
C LYS A 436 -15.50 18.89 4.58
N TYR A 437 -15.69 19.08 3.27
CA TYR A 437 -14.62 19.55 2.39
C TYR A 437 -14.27 21.03 2.62
N LYS A 438 -15.21 21.83 3.14
CA LYS A 438 -14.94 23.22 3.56
C LYS A 438 -14.09 23.28 4.83
N ALA A 439 -14.39 22.47 5.84
CA ALA A 439 -13.57 22.35 7.05
C ALA A 439 -12.14 21.88 6.70
N PHE A 440 -12.02 20.90 5.80
CA PHE A 440 -10.74 20.46 5.26
C PHE A 440 -9.96 21.60 4.60
N ALA A 441 -10.61 22.41 3.76
CA ALA A 441 -9.96 23.52 3.07
C ALA A 441 -9.41 24.58 4.05
N ILE A 442 -10.13 24.82 5.16
CA ILE A 442 -9.68 25.71 6.24
C ILE A 442 -8.45 25.12 6.95
N LEU A 443 -8.48 23.82 7.29
CA LEU A 443 -7.33 23.13 7.87
C LEU A 443 -6.12 23.16 6.93
N PHE A 444 -6.35 22.99 5.63
CA PHE A 444 -5.29 23.04 4.62
C PHE A 444 -4.67 24.45 4.55
N ALA A 445 -5.48 25.51 4.61
CA ALA A 445 -4.98 26.87 4.68
C ALA A 445 -4.09 27.11 5.91
N ARG A 446 -4.46 26.58 7.08
CA ARG A 446 -3.62 26.65 8.30
C ARG A 446 -2.30 25.89 8.15
N VAL A 447 -2.33 24.70 7.53
CA VAL A 447 -1.11 23.94 7.22
C VAL A 447 -0.22 24.75 6.28
N PHE A 448 -0.77 25.24 5.17
CA PHE A 448 -0.03 26.03 4.19
C PHE A 448 0.59 27.29 4.83
N ARG A 449 -0.17 28.01 5.66
CA ARG A 449 0.29 29.17 6.43
C ARG A 449 1.49 28.86 7.32
N SER A 450 1.43 27.73 8.01
CA SER A 450 2.51 27.28 8.89
C SER A 450 3.77 26.94 8.09
N GLN A 451 3.61 26.32 6.92
CA GLN A 451 4.74 26.04 6.02
C GLN A 451 5.33 27.30 5.40
N PHE A 452 4.49 28.26 5.05
CA PHE A 452 4.91 29.53 4.47
C PHE A 452 5.79 30.32 5.45
N ILE A 453 5.38 30.48 6.71
CA ILE A 453 6.19 31.23 7.68
C ILE A 453 7.50 30.51 8.04
N ALA A 454 7.48 29.18 8.07
CA ALA A 454 8.69 28.38 8.25
C ALA A 454 9.66 28.57 7.07
N PHE A 455 9.16 28.59 5.84
CA PHE A 455 9.95 28.90 4.64
C PHE A 455 10.59 30.28 4.73
N VAL A 456 9.79 31.31 5.01
CA VAL A 456 10.26 32.70 5.09
C VAL A 456 11.37 32.83 6.13
N GLY A 457 11.18 32.28 7.33
CA GLY A 457 12.19 32.33 8.39
C GLY A 457 13.49 31.59 8.03
N ASN A 458 13.40 30.45 7.36
CA ASN A 458 14.56 29.70 6.88
C ASN A 458 15.36 30.50 5.83
N VAL A 459 14.69 31.06 4.82
CA VAL A 459 15.34 31.80 3.71
C VAL A 459 15.96 33.10 4.19
N ILE A 460 15.21 33.92 4.93
CA ILE A 460 15.68 35.22 5.42
C ILE A 460 16.95 35.07 6.26
N MET A 461 17.11 33.97 7.00
CA MET A 461 18.31 33.76 7.83
C MET A 461 19.43 33.02 7.09
N ALA A 462 19.12 32.08 6.19
CA ALA A 462 20.16 31.34 5.47
C ALA A 462 21.01 32.24 4.56
N PHE A 463 20.38 33.20 3.89
CA PHE A 463 21.07 34.16 3.02
C PHE A 463 22.18 34.95 3.75
N PRO A 464 21.89 35.76 4.79
CA PRO A 464 22.90 36.57 5.46
C PRO A 464 23.97 35.72 6.14
N VAL A 465 23.62 34.54 6.67
CA VAL A 465 24.60 33.67 7.33
C VAL A 465 25.59 33.09 6.32
N SER A 466 25.12 32.66 5.15
CA SER A 466 26.02 32.19 4.09
C SER A 466 26.88 33.33 3.54
N LEU A 467 26.31 34.52 3.38
CA LEU A 467 27.03 35.71 2.91
C LEU A 467 28.13 36.13 3.89
N LEU A 468 27.80 36.23 5.18
CA LEU A 468 28.76 36.55 6.23
C LEU A 468 29.83 35.46 6.35
N GLY A 469 29.44 34.19 6.23
CA GLY A 469 30.37 33.07 6.31
C GLY A 469 31.41 33.07 5.20
N ILE A 470 31.00 33.29 3.94
CA ILE A 470 31.94 33.36 2.82
C ILE A 470 32.81 34.62 2.89
N TRP A 471 32.23 35.75 3.30
CA TRP A 471 32.98 36.99 3.51
C TRP A 471 34.05 36.85 4.60
N LEU A 472 33.73 36.23 5.74
CA LEU A 472 34.70 35.96 6.81
C LEU A 472 35.85 35.10 6.31
N ILE A 473 35.54 34.04 5.56
CA ILE A 473 36.54 33.14 5.00
C ILE A 473 37.47 33.87 4.04
N ASP A 474 36.92 34.68 3.13
CA ASP A 474 37.69 35.47 2.17
C ASP A 474 38.56 36.53 2.87
N HIS A 475 38.04 37.17 3.91
CA HIS A 475 38.79 38.15 4.71
C HIS A 475 40.01 37.52 5.42
N PHE A 476 39.88 36.30 5.95
CA PHE A 476 40.96 35.63 6.68
C PHE A 476 41.91 34.80 5.80
N LEU A 477 41.43 34.24 4.68
CA LEU A 477 42.22 33.36 3.80
C LEU A 477 42.63 34.05 2.49
N HIS A 478 42.17 35.28 2.23
CA HIS A 478 42.40 36.03 0.99
C HIS A 478 42.06 35.24 -0.29
N TYR A 479 41.04 34.39 -0.23
CA TYR A 479 40.68 33.50 -1.32
C TYR A 479 39.16 33.32 -1.42
N ASN A 480 38.58 33.79 -2.52
CA ASN A 480 37.16 33.64 -2.80
C ASN A 480 36.85 32.22 -3.30
N ILE A 481 36.42 31.37 -2.36
CA ILE A 481 36.15 29.94 -2.61
C ILE A 481 34.97 29.74 -3.57
N ALA A 482 34.06 30.72 -3.67
CA ALA A 482 32.86 30.66 -4.51
C ALA A 482 33.08 31.16 -5.95
N ALA A 483 34.16 31.89 -6.22
CA ALA A 483 34.42 32.52 -7.53
C ALA A 483 34.47 31.53 -8.72
N THR A 484 34.84 30.27 -8.49
CA THR A 484 34.88 29.26 -9.56
C THR A 484 33.54 28.57 -9.82
N LYS A 485 32.53 28.79 -8.98
CA LYS A 485 31.25 28.05 -9.01
C LYS A 485 30.01 28.95 -8.96
N TRP A 486 30.17 30.27 -8.96
CA TRP A 486 29.05 31.19 -8.78
C TRP A 486 28.00 31.07 -9.90
N GLU A 487 28.45 30.89 -11.15
CA GLU A 487 27.56 30.80 -12.31
C GLU A 487 26.65 29.58 -12.23
N SER A 488 27.22 28.41 -11.94
CA SER A 488 26.43 27.20 -11.76
C SER A 488 25.47 27.32 -10.58
N LEU A 489 25.92 27.80 -9.42
CA LEU A 489 25.07 28.00 -8.23
C LEU A 489 23.85 28.91 -8.49
N LEU A 490 23.97 29.86 -9.42
CA LEU A 490 22.90 30.79 -9.78
C LEU A 490 21.96 30.23 -10.87
N ILE A 491 22.51 29.69 -11.97
CA ILE A 491 21.73 29.08 -13.06
C ILE A 491 20.86 27.94 -12.53
N ASP A 492 21.42 27.17 -11.61
CA ASP A 492 20.80 26.08 -10.87
C ASP A 492 19.52 26.45 -10.10
N LEU A 493 19.33 27.73 -9.79
CA LEU A 493 18.12 28.24 -9.14
C LEU A 493 17.03 28.59 -10.17
N SER A 494 17.42 28.93 -11.40
CA SER A 494 16.48 29.35 -12.44
C SER A 494 15.58 28.19 -12.90
N PRO A 495 14.25 28.32 -12.80
CA PRO A 495 13.30 27.32 -13.29
C PRO A 495 13.28 27.15 -14.82
N ILE A 496 13.77 28.16 -15.54
CA ILE A 496 13.76 28.19 -17.02
C ILE A 496 15.08 27.69 -17.57
N HIS A 497 16.20 28.12 -16.96
CA HIS A 497 17.54 27.82 -17.46
C HIS A 497 18.14 26.54 -16.88
N SER A 498 17.45 25.89 -15.93
CA SER A 498 17.87 24.62 -15.35
C SER A 498 16.69 23.68 -15.11
N LEU A 499 17.00 22.41 -14.81
CA LEU A 499 16.02 21.40 -14.39
C LEU A 499 15.56 21.60 -12.93
N ALA A 500 15.58 22.82 -12.39
CA ALA A 500 15.31 23.13 -10.99
C ALA A 500 13.97 22.56 -10.48
N ILE A 501 12.91 22.57 -11.29
CA ILE A 501 11.61 22.00 -10.93
C ILE A 501 11.71 20.48 -10.72
N PHE A 502 12.40 19.77 -11.62
CA PHE A 502 12.57 18.31 -11.52
C PHE A 502 13.43 17.95 -10.31
N HIS A 503 14.56 18.63 -10.11
CA HIS A 503 15.42 18.43 -8.96
C HIS A 503 14.76 18.84 -7.62
N ALA A 504 13.87 19.84 -7.64
CA ALA A 504 13.04 20.20 -6.49
C ALA A 504 11.97 19.14 -6.18
N ALA A 505 11.41 18.49 -7.21
CA ALA A 505 10.48 17.39 -7.02
C ALA A 505 11.18 16.19 -6.37
N ILE A 506 12.42 15.87 -6.76
CA ILE A 506 13.25 14.82 -6.12
C ILE A 506 13.42 15.12 -4.62
N ALA A 507 13.75 16.36 -4.26
CA ALA A 507 13.84 16.77 -2.86
C ALA A 507 12.50 16.56 -2.11
N GLY A 508 11.37 16.89 -2.75
CA GLY A 508 10.02 16.62 -2.24
C GLY A 508 9.75 15.13 -1.97
N VAL A 509 10.21 14.25 -2.86
CA VAL A 509 10.14 12.79 -2.68
C VAL A 509 10.99 12.34 -1.49
N PHE A 510 12.21 12.86 -1.34
CA PHE A 510 13.07 12.49 -0.20
C PHE A 510 12.54 13.01 1.14
N LEU A 511 11.89 14.17 1.17
CA LEU A 511 11.17 14.68 2.34
C LEU A 511 10.04 13.73 2.74
N PHE A 512 9.26 13.27 1.76
CA PHE A 512 8.22 12.25 1.98
C PHE A 512 8.79 10.93 2.51
N LEU A 513 9.84 10.39 1.86
CA LEU A 513 10.49 9.15 2.29
C LEU A 513 11.09 9.26 3.70
N SER A 514 11.69 10.41 4.05
CA SER A 514 12.17 10.70 5.41
C SER A 514 11.06 10.63 6.45
N GLY A 515 9.84 11.09 6.12
CA GLY A 515 8.65 10.96 6.96
C GLY A 515 8.23 9.49 7.16
N ILE A 516 8.20 8.71 6.08
CA ILE A 516 7.90 7.26 6.15
C ILE A 516 8.92 6.54 7.04
N ILE A 517 10.22 6.84 6.87
CA ILE A 517 11.29 6.24 7.69
C ILE A 517 11.04 6.55 9.17
N SER A 518 10.67 7.78 9.53
CA SER A 518 10.35 8.14 10.91
C SER A 518 9.20 7.29 11.46
N GLY A 519 8.07 7.22 10.75
CA GLY A 519 6.92 6.42 11.20
C GLY A 519 7.22 4.92 11.24
N SER A 520 8.00 4.41 10.30
CA SER A 520 8.40 2.99 10.24
C SER A 520 9.34 2.61 11.38
N VAL A 521 10.31 3.46 11.72
CA VAL A 521 11.24 3.23 12.84
C VAL A 521 10.46 3.26 14.15
N ALA A 522 9.59 4.26 14.35
CA ALA A 522 8.76 4.33 15.56
C ALA A 522 7.85 3.10 15.72
N ASN A 523 7.18 2.66 14.65
CA ASN A 523 6.36 1.45 14.66
C ASN A 523 7.19 0.19 14.94
N ARG A 524 8.38 0.07 14.36
CA ARG A 524 9.30 -1.05 14.62
C ARG A 524 9.78 -1.08 16.06
N ASP A 525 10.16 0.06 16.61
CA ASP A 525 10.69 0.16 17.97
C ASP A 525 9.61 -0.16 19.01
N LYS A 526 8.36 0.21 18.72
CA LYS A 526 7.18 -0.17 19.49
C LYS A 526 6.92 -1.68 19.43
N HIS A 527 6.90 -2.26 18.24
CA HIS A 527 6.71 -3.71 18.02
C HIS A 527 7.77 -4.56 18.72
N ASN A 528 9.03 -4.14 18.65
CA ASN A 528 10.14 -4.84 19.30
C ASN A 528 10.34 -4.45 20.77
N GLN A 529 9.43 -3.66 21.34
CA GLN A 529 9.46 -3.17 22.72
C GLN A 529 10.84 -2.59 23.11
N VAL A 530 11.48 -1.85 22.20
CA VAL A 530 12.86 -1.38 22.36
C VAL A 530 13.00 -0.51 23.61
N TYR A 531 12.00 0.32 23.90
CA TYR A 531 11.96 1.13 25.13
C TYR A 531 12.05 0.27 26.40
N PHE A 532 11.25 -0.80 26.48
CA PHE A 532 11.26 -1.73 27.60
C PHE A 532 12.60 -2.45 27.70
N ARG A 533 13.14 -2.93 26.57
CA ARG A 533 14.44 -3.60 26.50
C ARG A 533 15.60 -2.71 26.96
N ILE A 534 15.59 -1.42 26.63
CA ILE A 534 16.59 -0.46 27.13
C ILE A 534 16.44 -0.26 28.64
N THR A 535 15.20 -0.05 29.11
CA THR A 535 14.90 0.18 30.52
C THR A 535 15.35 -0.99 31.40
N GLU A 536 15.08 -2.22 30.95
CA GLU A 536 15.38 -3.44 31.68
C GLU A 536 16.77 -4.03 31.41
N HIS A 537 17.60 -3.37 30.59
CA HIS A 537 18.91 -3.87 30.22
C HIS A 537 19.86 -3.99 31.44
N PRO A 538 20.35 -5.20 31.79
CA PRO A 538 21.15 -5.41 33.01
C PRO A 538 22.44 -4.57 33.05
N PHE A 539 23.18 -4.51 31.95
CA PHE A 539 24.43 -3.74 31.85
C PHE A 539 24.22 -2.23 32.01
N LEU A 540 23.17 -1.66 31.41
CA LEU A 540 22.86 -0.24 31.53
C LEU A 540 22.44 0.10 32.96
N LYS A 541 21.57 -0.72 33.56
CA LYS A 541 21.16 -0.57 34.97
C LYS A 541 22.36 -0.63 35.92
N ARG A 542 23.34 -1.51 35.67
CA ARG A 542 24.53 -1.65 36.51
C ARG A 542 25.52 -0.49 36.35
N ASN A 543 25.76 -0.03 35.12
CA ASN A 543 26.80 0.97 34.86
C ASN A 543 26.30 2.42 34.97
N LEU A 544 25.08 2.71 34.52
CA LEU A 544 24.51 4.07 34.53
C LEU A 544 23.57 4.31 35.73
N GLY A 545 23.06 3.23 36.34
CA GLY A 545 22.04 3.28 37.38
C GLY A 545 20.61 3.34 36.81
N LYS A 546 19.65 2.81 37.57
CA LYS A 546 18.23 2.66 37.14
C LYS A 546 17.60 3.96 36.63
N ILE A 547 17.86 5.08 37.31
CA ILE A 547 17.29 6.39 36.95
C ILE A 547 17.83 6.90 35.62
N LYS A 548 19.14 6.78 35.38
CA LYS A 548 19.75 7.23 34.12
C LYS A 548 19.35 6.35 32.95
N THR A 549 19.24 5.04 33.16
CA THR A 549 18.72 4.10 32.15
C THR A 549 17.29 4.42 31.75
N LEU A 550 16.41 4.73 32.72
CA LEU A 550 15.04 5.16 32.43
C LEU A 550 14.99 6.49 31.66
N LYS A 551 15.85 7.45 32.02
CA LYS A 551 15.97 8.72 31.27
C LYS A 551 16.46 8.48 29.84
N LEU A 552 17.43 7.59 29.65
CA LEU A 552 17.94 7.20 28.34
C LEU A 552 16.85 6.54 27.49
N ALA A 553 16.09 5.62 28.07
CA ALA A 553 14.97 4.96 27.40
C ALA A 553 13.92 5.99 26.95
N LYS A 554 13.53 6.93 27.83
CA LYS A 554 12.58 8.01 27.51
C LYS A 554 13.10 8.95 26.41
N LEU A 555 14.40 9.23 26.42
CA LEU A 555 15.03 10.03 25.37
C LEU A 555 15.00 9.30 24.02
N TYR A 556 15.30 8.00 24.03
CA TYR A 556 15.26 7.15 22.84
C TYR A 556 13.85 7.11 22.24
N GLU A 557 12.84 6.78 23.05
CA GLU A 557 11.43 6.73 22.63
C GLU A 557 10.97 8.03 21.98
N LYS A 558 11.34 9.17 22.57
CA LYS A 558 10.89 10.48 22.06
C LYS A 558 11.66 10.97 20.83
N ARG A 559 12.95 10.64 20.68
CA ARG A 559 13.82 11.32 19.69
C ARG A 559 14.37 10.42 18.60
N TRP A 560 14.51 9.11 18.82
CA TRP A 560 15.28 8.23 17.94
C TRP A 560 14.72 8.15 16.50
N ALA A 561 13.42 7.99 16.35
CA ALA A 561 12.77 7.97 15.04
C ALA A 561 13.06 9.24 14.22
N GLY A 562 13.00 10.41 14.86
CA GLY A 562 13.33 11.69 14.24
C GLY A 562 14.82 11.84 13.90
N ILE A 563 15.72 11.32 14.73
CA ILE A 563 17.17 11.31 14.45
C ILE A 563 17.46 10.48 13.19
N ILE A 564 16.95 9.24 13.13
CA ILE A 564 17.16 8.35 11.98
C ILE A 564 16.54 8.94 10.70
N SER A 565 15.36 9.54 10.81
CA SER A 565 14.70 10.24 9.70
C SER A 565 15.53 11.40 9.14
N ASN A 566 16.11 12.24 10.00
CA ASN A 566 16.97 13.36 9.59
C ASN A 566 18.32 12.88 9.05
N PHE A 567 18.88 11.81 9.63
CA PHE A 567 20.10 11.18 9.15
C PHE A 567 19.95 10.69 7.70
N TRP A 568 18.93 9.88 7.42
CA TRP A 568 18.66 9.40 6.07
C TRP A 568 18.31 10.51 5.09
N PHE A 569 17.60 11.55 5.54
CA PHE A 569 17.35 12.73 4.71
C PHE A 569 18.66 13.43 4.29
N GLY A 570 19.62 13.55 5.21
CA GLY A 570 20.97 14.04 4.91
C GLY A 570 21.71 13.17 3.90
N ILE A 571 21.63 11.85 4.04
CA ILE A 571 22.21 10.89 3.09
C ILE A 571 21.60 11.05 1.70
N PHE A 572 20.27 11.11 1.58
CA PHE A 572 19.61 11.29 0.28
C PHE A 572 20.03 12.62 -0.36
N MET A 573 20.05 13.70 0.40
CA MET A 573 20.48 15.02 -0.06
C MET A 573 21.94 15.04 -0.53
N GLY A 574 22.85 14.36 0.18
CA GLY A 574 24.29 14.42 -0.09
C GLY A 574 24.79 13.47 -1.18
N SER A 575 24.12 12.34 -1.36
CA SER A 575 24.56 11.28 -2.29
C SER A 575 23.93 11.35 -3.68
N THR A 576 22.84 12.09 -3.87
CA THR A 576 22.07 12.06 -5.12
C THR A 576 22.86 12.53 -6.34
N ALA A 577 23.65 13.59 -6.22
CA ALA A 577 24.50 14.06 -7.32
C ALA A 577 25.51 13.00 -7.76
N SER A 578 26.17 12.35 -6.80
CA SER A 578 27.14 11.28 -7.09
C SER A 578 26.49 10.02 -7.67
N ILE A 579 25.29 9.65 -7.19
CA ILE A 579 24.51 8.53 -7.75
C ILE A 579 24.06 8.86 -9.18
N GLY A 580 23.63 10.09 -9.44
CA GLY A 580 23.29 10.57 -10.78
C GLY A 580 24.46 10.42 -11.75
N LEU A 581 25.62 10.95 -11.37
CA LEU A 581 26.84 10.83 -12.16
C LEU A 581 27.22 9.37 -12.43
N PHE A 582 27.15 8.49 -11.43
CA PHE A 582 27.45 7.07 -11.59
C PHE A 582 26.50 6.37 -12.58
N LEU A 583 25.22 6.76 -12.60
CA LEU A 583 24.22 6.23 -13.52
C LEU A 583 24.21 6.91 -14.90
N GLY A 584 25.05 7.92 -15.11
CA GLY A 584 25.04 8.75 -16.33
C GLY A 584 23.80 9.66 -16.44
N LEU A 585 23.13 9.95 -15.32
CA LEU A 585 21.93 10.78 -15.26
C LEU A 585 22.25 12.14 -14.63
N ASN A 586 21.69 13.22 -15.18
CA ASN A 586 21.82 14.57 -14.60
C ASN A 586 20.88 14.75 -13.38
N LEU A 587 21.13 13.99 -12.30
CA LEU A 587 20.39 14.08 -11.06
C LEU A 587 21.10 15.01 -10.08
N ASP A 588 20.36 15.99 -9.56
CA ASP A 588 20.76 16.84 -8.45
C ASP A 588 19.52 17.14 -7.58
N ILE A 589 19.72 17.88 -6.48
CA ILE A 589 18.66 18.21 -5.52
C ILE A 589 18.62 19.71 -5.28
N ARG A 590 17.41 20.27 -5.43
CA ARG A 590 17.13 21.66 -5.07
C ARG A 590 16.19 21.72 -3.88
N HIS A 591 16.65 22.37 -2.82
CA HIS A 591 15.86 22.60 -1.62
C HIS A 591 15.89 24.09 -1.29
N ILE A 592 14.72 24.67 -1.03
CA ILE A 592 14.50 26.09 -0.67
C ILE A 592 15.65 26.74 0.10
N THR A 593 15.92 26.22 1.30
CA THR A 593 16.83 26.87 2.25
C THR A 593 18.27 26.85 1.76
N PHE A 594 18.68 25.78 1.07
CA PHE A 594 19.98 25.71 0.41
C PHE A 594 20.03 26.61 -0.81
N GLY A 595 18.92 26.77 -1.53
CA GLY A 595 18.84 27.71 -2.65
C GLY A 595 19.12 29.15 -2.22
N SER A 596 18.59 29.56 -1.06
CA SER A 596 18.88 30.87 -0.48
C SER A 596 20.34 31.06 -0.07
N GLY A 597 20.96 30.04 0.55
CA GLY A 597 22.38 30.08 0.89
C GLY A 597 23.28 30.08 -0.36
N ASN A 598 22.93 29.28 -1.36
CA ASN A 598 23.63 29.24 -2.64
C ASN A 598 23.54 30.56 -3.40
N LEU A 599 22.39 31.26 -3.35
CA LEU A 599 22.25 32.58 -3.94
C LEU A 599 23.21 33.59 -3.29
N ALA A 600 23.32 33.58 -1.96
CA ALA A 600 24.28 34.43 -1.25
C ALA A 600 25.73 34.12 -1.64
N LEU A 601 26.08 32.83 -1.74
CA LEU A 601 27.41 32.38 -2.17
C LEU A 601 27.69 32.77 -3.63
N ALA A 602 26.70 32.66 -4.52
CA ALA A 602 26.83 33.03 -5.92
C ALA A 602 27.02 34.55 -6.09
N LEU A 603 26.24 35.37 -5.39
CA LEU A 603 26.39 36.83 -5.42
C LEU A 603 27.76 37.28 -4.94
N TYR A 604 28.25 36.70 -3.85
CA TYR A 604 29.60 37.00 -3.36
C TYR A 604 30.69 36.49 -4.31
N GLY A 605 30.52 35.28 -4.86
CA GLY A 605 31.46 34.69 -5.83
C GLY A 605 31.56 35.48 -7.13
N ALA A 606 30.48 36.14 -7.53
CA ALA A 606 30.41 37.02 -8.70
C ALA A 606 30.86 38.47 -8.40
N ASN A 607 31.35 38.77 -7.19
CA ASN A 607 31.63 40.14 -6.73
C ASN A 607 30.43 41.10 -6.92
N TYR A 608 29.21 40.58 -6.79
CA TYR A 608 27.95 41.29 -7.04
C TYR A 608 27.72 41.75 -8.49
N GLU A 609 28.56 41.32 -9.45
CA GLU A 609 28.40 41.58 -10.88
C GLU A 609 27.45 40.56 -11.54
N VAL A 610 26.18 40.57 -11.12
CA VAL A 610 25.15 39.67 -11.65
C VAL A 610 24.07 40.48 -12.36
N SER A 611 23.63 40.02 -13.53
CA SER A 611 22.55 40.68 -14.27
C SER A 611 21.21 40.65 -13.52
N ASP A 612 20.42 41.72 -13.63
CA ASP A 612 19.10 41.82 -13.00
C ASP A 612 18.16 40.66 -13.38
N ALA A 613 18.26 40.19 -14.63
CA ALA A 613 17.49 39.05 -15.10
C ALA A 613 17.87 37.75 -14.38
N MET A 614 19.17 37.47 -14.20
CA MET A 614 19.64 36.28 -13.47
C MET A 614 19.24 36.35 -11.99
N LEU A 615 19.33 37.53 -11.38
CA LEU A 615 18.93 37.73 -9.98
C LEU A 615 17.42 37.52 -9.79
N PHE A 616 16.59 38.08 -10.69
CA PHE A 616 15.14 37.88 -10.68
C PHE A 616 14.78 36.39 -10.78
N TRP A 617 15.34 35.68 -11.77
CA TRP A 617 15.09 34.25 -11.96
C TRP A 617 15.63 33.39 -10.80
N GLY A 618 16.73 33.79 -10.17
CA GLY A 618 17.25 33.13 -8.97
C GLY A 618 16.31 33.26 -7.76
N ILE A 619 15.84 34.48 -7.46
CA ILE A 619 14.92 34.74 -6.34
C ILE A 619 13.55 34.09 -6.59
N PHE A 620 12.99 34.27 -7.78
CA PHE A 620 11.75 33.64 -8.19
C PHE A 620 11.86 32.10 -8.16
N GLY A 621 13.02 31.59 -8.59
CA GLY A 621 13.38 30.19 -8.55
C GLY A 621 13.35 29.58 -7.16
N ILE A 622 13.89 30.25 -6.14
CA ILE A 622 13.83 29.81 -4.74
C ILE A 622 12.36 29.61 -4.30
N GLY A 623 11.47 30.53 -4.68
CA GLY A 623 10.04 30.43 -4.41
C GLY A 623 9.40 29.21 -5.07
N ILE A 624 9.68 28.99 -6.37
CA ILE A 624 9.16 27.83 -7.13
C ILE A 624 9.71 26.52 -6.58
N ILE A 625 11.02 26.41 -6.33
CA ILE A 625 11.66 25.24 -5.74
C ILE A 625 10.92 24.86 -4.46
N GLY A 626 10.60 25.86 -3.64
CA GLY A 626 9.87 25.67 -2.40
C GLY A 626 8.45 25.18 -2.52
N LEU A 627 7.71 25.81 -3.42
CA LEU A 627 6.35 25.38 -3.73
C LEU A 627 6.35 23.92 -4.23
N VAL A 628 7.30 23.54 -5.08
CA VAL A 628 7.43 22.18 -5.59
C VAL A 628 7.84 21.20 -4.49
N ASN A 629 8.83 21.55 -3.65
CA ASN A 629 9.22 20.73 -2.49
C ASN A 629 7.99 20.42 -1.61
N PHE A 630 7.20 21.46 -1.29
CA PHE A 630 5.96 21.36 -0.52
C PHE A 630 4.90 20.49 -1.22
N MET A 631 4.52 20.84 -2.46
CA MET A 631 3.44 20.19 -3.20
C MET A 631 3.71 18.70 -3.41
N VAL A 632 4.92 18.32 -3.81
CA VAL A 632 5.27 16.91 -4.06
C VAL A 632 5.25 16.12 -2.75
N SER A 633 5.92 16.62 -1.71
CA SER A 633 5.97 15.94 -0.41
C SER A 633 4.58 15.78 0.21
N PHE A 634 3.79 16.85 0.19
CA PHE A 634 2.43 16.87 0.73
C PHE A 634 1.49 15.95 -0.06
N SER A 635 1.54 15.97 -1.39
CA SER A 635 0.67 15.13 -2.24
C SER A 635 0.95 13.63 -2.07
N LEU A 636 2.22 13.24 -1.96
CA LEU A 636 2.60 11.86 -1.71
C LEU A 636 2.16 11.37 -0.33
N SER A 637 2.38 12.19 0.71
CA SER A 637 1.88 11.89 2.07
C SER A 637 0.36 11.81 2.12
N MET A 638 -0.33 12.74 1.46
CA MET A 638 -1.79 12.71 1.35
C MET A 638 -2.25 11.43 0.67
N GLY A 639 -1.68 11.07 -0.49
CA GLY A 639 -2.02 9.82 -1.18
C GLY A 639 -1.82 8.58 -0.31
N LEU A 640 -0.73 8.53 0.47
CA LEU A 640 -0.47 7.46 1.45
C LEU A 640 -1.52 7.45 2.57
N ALA A 641 -1.89 8.62 3.09
CA ALA A 641 -2.87 8.76 4.17
C ALA A 641 -4.31 8.41 3.73
N PHE A 642 -4.71 8.79 2.51
CA PHE A 642 -5.98 8.36 1.92
C PHE A 642 -6.05 6.84 1.83
N ARG A 643 -4.95 6.24 1.33
CA ARG A 643 -4.84 4.80 1.19
C ARG A 643 -4.88 4.08 2.53
N SER A 644 -4.20 4.61 3.54
CA SER A 644 -4.14 3.98 4.86
C SER A 644 -5.49 3.89 5.56
N ARG A 645 -6.38 4.86 5.28
CA ARG A 645 -7.76 4.91 5.81
C ARG A 645 -8.82 4.35 4.85
N ALA A 646 -8.41 3.65 3.79
CA ALA A 646 -9.32 3.14 2.75
C ALA A 646 -10.26 4.18 2.09
N ILE A 647 -9.90 5.47 2.14
CA ILE A 647 -10.68 6.53 1.48
C ILE A 647 -10.39 6.47 -0.02
N SER A 648 -11.44 6.53 -0.84
CA SER A 648 -11.31 6.49 -2.29
C SER A 648 -10.49 7.69 -2.79
N LEU A 649 -9.50 7.45 -3.65
CA LEU A 649 -8.74 8.51 -4.32
C LEU A 649 -9.63 9.44 -5.17
N PHE A 650 -10.85 9.01 -5.51
CA PHE A 650 -11.82 9.87 -6.20
C PHE A 650 -12.23 11.08 -5.35
N GLU A 651 -12.22 10.96 -4.01
CA GLU A 651 -12.55 12.07 -3.11
C GLU A 651 -11.54 13.23 -3.17
N LEU A 652 -10.31 12.99 -3.63
CA LEU A 652 -9.30 14.04 -3.84
C LEU A 652 -9.80 15.16 -4.77
N ARG A 653 -10.70 14.85 -5.71
CA ARG A 653 -11.27 15.86 -6.60
C ARG A 653 -12.14 16.86 -5.84
N PHE A 654 -12.96 16.42 -4.89
CA PHE A 654 -13.82 17.31 -4.11
C PHE A 654 -13.00 18.15 -3.13
N VAL A 655 -11.95 17.54 -2.55
CA VAL A 655 -10.97 18.22 -1.71
C VAL A 655 -10.25 19.35 -2.46
N THR A 656 -9.70 19.07 -3.64
CA THR A 656 -8.93 20.05 -4.41
C THR A 656 -9.80 21.21 -4.88
N VAL A 657 -11.04 20.93 -5.32
CA VAL A 657 -12.02 21.97 -5.68
C VAL A 657 -12.35 22.86 -4.47
N SER A 658 -12.51 22.27 -3.28
CA SER A 658 -12.82 23.04 -2.07
C SER A 658 -11.66 23.91 -1.60
N ILE A 659 -10.42 23.41 -1.68
CA ILE A 659 -9.21 24.21 -1.42
C ILE A 659 -9.16 25.42 -2.38
N TRP A 660 -9.39 25.18 -3.67
CA TRP A 660 -9.33 26.23 -4.68
C TRP A 660 -10.40 27.31 -4.47
N ASN A 661 -11.62 26.89 -4.16
CA ASN A 661 -12.71 27.81 -3.83
C ASN A 661 -12.38 28.64 -2.57
N HIS A 662 -11.82 28.00 -1.54
CA HIS A 662 -11.40 28.72 -0.33
C HIS A 662 -10.28 29.73 -0.62
N PHE A 663 -9.26 29.34 -1.39
CA PHE A 663 -8.16 30.21 -1.80
C PHE A 663 -8.66 31.45 -2.56
N LYS A 664 -9.60 31.29 -3.50
CA LYS A 664 -10.23 32.42 -4.20
C LYS A 664 -11.02 33.34 -3.25
N SER A 665 -11.75 32.76 -2.30
CA SER A 665 -12.60 33.53 -1.39
C SER A 665 -11.84 34.26 -0.28
N SER A 666 -10.69 33.74 0.15
CA SER A 666 -9.93 34.26 1.30
C SER A 666 -8.44 33.97 1.15
N PRO A 667 -7.74 34.58 0.19
CA PRO A 667 -6.33 34.26 -0.08
C PRO A 667 -5.41 34.63 1.10
N ILE A 668 -5.75 35.67 1.87
CA ILE A 668 -4.95 36.14 3.00
C ILE A 668 -4.89 35.11 4.13
N SER A 669 -5.92 34.27 4.31
CA SER A 669 -5.95 33.24 5.37
C SER A 669 -4.88 32.17 5.20
N PHE A 670 -4.39 31.96 3.96
CA PHE A 670 -3.31 31.03 3.64
C PHE A 670 -1.94 31.55 4.06
N PHE A 671 -1.74 32.87 4.19
CA PHE A 671 -0.41 33.44 4.46
C PHE A 671 -0.31 34.03 5.86
N PHE A 672 -1.40 34.60 6.37
CA PHE A 672 -1.43 35.34 7.63
C PHE A 672 -2.58 34.88 8.53
N PRO A 673 -2.41 34.99 9.86
CA PRO A 673 -3.47 34.70 10.82
C PRO A 673 -4.55 35.80 10.82
N THR A 674 -5.61 35.58 10.04
CA THR A 674 -6.77 36.47 9.92
C THR A 674 -7.93 36.14 10.87
N GLU A 675 -7.92 34.95 11.47
CA GLU A 675 -8.96 34.52 12.42
C GLU A 675 -8.78 35.27 13.76
N LYS A 676 -9.63 36.29 14.00
CA LYS A 676 -9.88 36.75 15.38
C LYS A 676 -10.39 35.55 16.17
N LYS A 677 -10.09 35.52 17.47
CA LYS A 677 -10.34 34.47 18.48
C LYS A 677 -11.83 34.02 18.64
N GLY A 678 -12.68 34.15 17.63
CA GLY A 678 -13.97 33.48 17.50
C GLY A 678 -13.73 32.04 17.07
N LYS A 679 -13.63 31.17 18.07
CA LYS A 679 -13.62 29.71 17.92
C LYS A 679 -14.75 29.28 16.98
N SER A 680 -14.41 28.84 15.78
CA SER A 680 -15.42 28.24 14.88
C SER A 680 -15.86 26.90 15.48
N VAL A 681 -17.13 26.83 15.90
CA VAL A 681 -17.80 25.63 16.46
C VAL A 681 -17.63 24.40 15.56
N VAL A 682 -17.42 24.61 14.27
CA VAL A 682 -17.17 23.55 13.28
C VAL A 682 -15.77 22.94 13.48
N VAL A 683 -14.75 23.73 13.80
CA VAL A 683 -13.35 23.26 13.91
C VAL A 683 -13.06 22.62 15.27
N GLU A 684 -13.65 23.13 16.35
CA GLU A 684 -13.52 22.55 17.71
C GLU A 684 -14.01 21.09 17.73
N ASN A 685 -14.97 20.75 16.87
CA ASN A 685 -15.47 19.39 16.68
C ASN A 685 -14.52 18.43 15.95
N TYR A 686 -13.52 18.91 15.20
CA TYR A 686 -12.69 18.09 14.32
C TYR A 686 -11.19 18.05 14.69
N LEU A 687 -10.75 18.83 15.69
CA LEU A 687 -9.36 18.87 16.15
C LEU A 687 -9.18 18.44 17.61
N HIS A 688 -10.21 18.48 18.45
CA HIS A 688 -10.10 18.06 19.84
C HIS A 688 -10.40 16.57 20.01
N VAL A 689 -9.34 15.85 20.37
CA VAL A 689 -9.43 14.53 20.99
C VAL A 689 -10.07 14.72 22.37
N GLU A 690 -11.29 14.24 22.56
CA GLU A 690 -11.70 13.88 23.92
C GLU A 690 -10.79 12.72 24.33
N ASP A 691 -9.85 13.00 25.24
CA ASP A 691 -9.15 11.95 25.97
C ASP A 691 -10.21 11.15 26.74
N SER A 692 -10.73 10.09 26.12
CA SER A 692 -11.51 9.07 26.82
C SER A 692 -10.58 8.42 27.83
N LYS A 693 -10.84 8.70 29.11
CA LYS A 693 -10.19 8.08 30.27
C LYS A 693 -10.13 6.56 30.18
#